data_AF-A0A2A4WZZ9-F1
#
_entry.id   AF-A0A2A4WZZ9-F1
#
_cell.length_a   1.000
_cell.length_b   1.000
_cell.length_c   1.000
_cell.angle_alpha   90.00
_cell.angle_beta   90.00
_cell.angle_gamma   90.00
#
_symmetry.space_group_name_H-M   'P 1'
#
loop_
_entity.id
_entity.type
_entity.pdbx_description
1 polymer ?
#
loop_
_entity_poly.entity_id
_entity_poly.type
_entity_poly.pdbx_seq_one_letter_code
_entity_poly.pdbx_strand_id
1 'polypeptide(L)'
;MTNRISQSVFHRTVIVGLSLCGLLSLLGGAVSAQIADVVESEPALVHHSLKVILDPQNQSLSVEDTVTLPESMLGSPLNFSLNSNLRISNNSRRLQVLTADPAADKPGINNTGGLAAATTAYSISPGRRNSNQLVLIYSGTIFDTAEQTSAEYAQSFAESSGIISEQGVYLNKGSAWVADFDGDLISFDVQVEFADSASSWTAVSQGDRFDGNGWQSDQPMEEVYLIAANFTEYSQQADDVEVIAYLRTPDPNLASKYMDATGRYLALYEPLLGEYPYSKFALIENFWETGYGMPSFTLLGEQVIRFPFILESSYPHEILHNWWGNGVYPDYETGNWSEGLTAYLADHLFREMDGLGHEYRKEMLARYKNYVADGTDFPLSQFTSRNSAASQAVGYGKTLMLWHMLRIQLGDELFLAGLRQFFDAYKFKRATFEDISLHFSELSGLDLSGFFSQWVNRTGAPELSISVEEVIGDRARIMFAQIQPEDPYALRVPVALYYEGSDAPEIYDIDITQRLEGVMADNYDQLQAVLVDPYFDVFRTLDREEMPPTIGELFGAEIISFVLPQANRQHWARMVESFAAGVDAQIVNAEDIAELPQDRSVWILGRDNPFAQSVFAASELYGVETSPSGILMGGRDVEFADRSNVLVARHPGNSDLALGFIDVDQMIAMPGMIEKLPHYGKYSYLSFLGDEPTNDVKGIWSSPESPMQWVKPNLQGAVNFENLPAQEPLTVLPSKYMIDQLREHATELSSAEFQGRGLGTDGIDLAAQYIAGQFRAAGLQTLNGTYSQEWSQSVAGKGNVKMVNIVGMIPGVNRSLSGAPVIIGAHYDHLGIDAQSGRHFPGADDNAAGIAALIEVATQLVRTFTPQRPILFVAFSGEESGLLGSQYFVDNPPAGFGSKDFYGMINLDAVGRLDGRDLQVFATDSAYEWPFMAQGIGFTIGVNSSFPANTIASSDHVSFLNAGIPAIHLFSGVHEDYHQLSDSADKLDLAGMADVALWLEEAVVYLADNIEPLRVTLAGAQVRVQSRVSGASGERSASLGTVPDFAFSGSGVRISDVTPGGAAEQAGLQAGDILLNYNGQAMTDLQVYSNLLRESAPGDTVRLDIQRNTQLLSVEAVLLAR
;
A
#
# COMPACT_ATOMS: atom_id res chain seq x y z
N MET A 1 32.45 -46.27 30.07
CA MET A 1 32.00 -47.67 29.89
C MET A 1 30.49 -47.60 29.76
N THR A 2 29.77 -47.97 28.70
CA THR A 2 30.00 -48.55 27.37
C THR A 2 28.69 -49.30 27.09
N ASN A 3 28.12 -49.06 25.91
CA ASN A 3 27.12 -49.89 25.21
C ASN A 3 25.69 -49.88 25.76
N ARG A 4 24.63 -49.94 24.94
CA ARG A 4 24.32 -49.90 23.49
C ARG A 4 22.76 -49.92 23.48
N ILE A 5 22.00 -49.51 22.47
CA ILE A 5 21.74 -50.10 21.14
C ILE A 5 20.78 -49.08 20.48
N SER A 6 21.16 -48.32 19.45
CA SER A 6 21.31 -48.64 18.02
C SER A 6 20.00 -48.72 17.23
N GLN A 7 19.76 -47.65 16.48
CA GLN A 7 19.10 -47.65 15.17
C GLN A 7 19.91 -48.47 14.14
N SER A 8 19.22 -48.90 13.09
CA SER A 8 19.72 -49.53 11.85
C SER A 8 18.58 -49.33 10.84
N VAL A 9 18.71 -49.05 9.55
CA VAL A 9 19.79 -49.12 8.55
C VAL A 9 19.16 -48.56 7.26
N PHE A 10 19.89 -47.81 6.44
CA PHE A 10 19.95 -48.04 4.99
C PHE A 10 21.29 -47.53 4.44
N HIS A 11 21.81 -48.26 3.47
CA HIS A 11 23.22 -48.43 3.11
C HIS A 11 23.22 -48.53 1.57
N ARG A 12 23.98 -47.72 0.81
CA ARG A 12 25.26 -48.05 0.12
C ARG A 12 25.21 -47.45 -1.31
N THR A 13 26.28 -47.12 -2.05
CA THR A 13 27.74 -46.98 -1.87
C THR A 13 28.31 -46.61 -3.25
N VAL A 14 29.31 -45.72 -3.32
CA VAL A 14 30.28 -45.63 -4.44
C VAL A 14 31.70 -45.78 -3.86
N ILE A 15 32.56 -46.57 -4.53
CA ILE A 15 33.96 -46.87 -4.16
C ILE A 15 34.92 -46.21 -5.16
N VAL A 16 36.05 -45.72 -4.64
CA VAL A 16 37.19 -45.03 -5.27
C VAL A 16 38.23 -46.00 -5.87
N GLY A 17 38.98 -45.55 -6.89
CA GLY A 17 40.28 -46.12 -7.27
C GLY A 17 41.11 -45.29 -8.27
N LEU A 18 42.22 -44.71 -7.81
CA LEU A 18 43.29 -44.01 -8.55
C LEU A 18 44.32 -44.99 -9.19
N SER A 19 44.91 -44.66 -10.36
CA SER A 19 46.39 -44.68 -10.61
C SER A 19 46.85 -44.42 -12.07
N LEU A 20 47.76 -43.43 -12.19
CA LEU A 20 49.03 -43.34 -12.97
C LEU A 20 49.14 -43.43 -14.51
N CYS A 21 49.61 -42.30 -15.08
CA CYS A 21 50.70 -42.08 -16.06
C CYS A 21 50.98 -43.02 -17.25
N GLY A 22 51.03 -42.43 -18.46
CA GLY A 22 52.20 -42.60 -19.35
C GLY A 22 51.94 -42.88 -20.84
N LEU A 23 52.28 -41.88 -21.68
CA LEU A 23 52.68 -41.95 -23.09
C LEU A 23 51.67 -42.37 -24.16
N LEU A 24 51.22 -41.39 -24.96
CA LEU A 24 51.38 -41.45 -26.43
C LEU A 24 51.22 -40.05 -27.05
N SER A 25 52.37 -39.39 -27.22
CA SER A 25 52.57 -38.31 -28.18
C SER A 25 52.79 -38.92 -29.57
N LEU A 26 51.93 -38.60 -30.54
CA LEU A 26 52.25 -38.37 -31.97
C LEU A 26 50.95 -38.40 -32.80
N LEU A 27 50.42 -37.20 -33.08
CA LEU A 27 49.90 -36.72 -34.37
C LEU A 27 49.03 -35.49 -34.09
N GLY A 28 49.68 -34.32 -34.14
CA GLY A 28 48.99 -33.04 -34.19
C GLY A 28 48.40 -32.82 -35.59
N GLY A 29 47.19 -32.25 -35.62
CA GLY A 29 46.54 -31.76 -36.83
C GLY A 29 45.07 -31.40 -36.59
N ALA A 30 44.82 -30.10 -36.36
CA ALA A 30 43.55 -29.36 -36.54
C ALA A 30 42.35 -29.84 -35.68
N VAL A 31 41.65 -29.03 -34.89
CA VAL A 31 41.26 -27.62 -35.03
C VAL A 31 41.19 -27.01 -33.62
N SER A 32 41.96 -25.94 -33.40
CA SER A 32 41.72 -24.98 -32.32
C SER A 32 40.79 -23.92 -32.89
N ALA A 33 39.52 -23.92 -32.50
CA ALA A 33 38.68 -22.74 -32.66
C ALA A 33 38.85 -21.90 -31.40
N GLN A 34 39.57 -20.79 -31.57
CA GLN A 34 39.66 -19.70 -30.61
C GLN A 34 38.23 -19.21 -30.34
N ILE A 35 37.77 -19.31 -29.09
CA ILE A 35 36.82 -18.33 -28.59
C ILE A 35 37.68 -17.09 -28.35
N ALA A 36 37.72 -16.23 -29.36
CA ALA A 36 38.14 -14.86 -29.16
C ALA A 36 37.00 -14.17 -28.42
N ASP A 37 37.31 -13.49 -27.31
CA ASP A 37 36.48 -12.41 -26.79
C ASP A 37 36.30 -11.41 -27.93
N VAL A 38 35.21 -11.55 -28.67
CA VAL A 38 34.66 -10.45 -29.45
C VAL A 38 33.89 -9.64 -28.43
N VAL A 39 34.54 -8.64 -27.86
CA VAL A 39 33.81 -7.46 -27.37
C VAL A 39 33.12 -6.92 -28.62
N GLU A 40 31.87 -7.31 -28.85
CA GLU A 40 31.00 -6.57 -29.77
C GLU A 40 30.93 -5.17 -29.18
N SER A 41 31.60 -4.22 -29.83
CA SER A 41 31.43 -2.81 -29.52
C SER A 41 29.95 -2.49 -29.69
N GLU A 42 29.31 -1.93 -28.66
CA GLU A 42 27.93 -1.49 -28.75
C GLU A 42 27.71 -0.67 -30.03
N PRO A 43 26.57 -0.85 -30.73
CA PRO A 43 26.30 -0.10 -31.95
C PRO A 43 26.41 1.38 -31.63
N ALA A 44 27.25 2.10 -32.39
CA ALA A 44 27.38 3.54 -32.20
C ALA A 44 26.00 4.19 -32.38
N LEU A 45 25.53 4.90 -31.34
CA LEU A 45 24.24 5.58 -31.35
C LEU A 45 24.32 6.88 -32.17
N VAL A 46 23.18 7.35 -32.67
CA VAL A 46 23.05 8.75 -33.04
C VAL A 46 23.08 9.58 -31.75
N HIS A 47 23.96 10.57 -31.69
CA HIS A 47 24.10 11.43 -30.53
C HIS A 47 23.71 12.86 -30.87
N HIS A 48 22.82 13.46 -30.09
CA HIS A 48 22.36 14.83 -30.27
C HIS A 48 22.98 15.75 -29.21
N SER A 49 23.74 16.77 -29.63
CA SER A 49 24.16 17.86 -28.74
C SER A 49 23.32 19.10 -29.04
N LEU A 50 22.36 19.38 -28.16
CA LEU A 50 21.28 20.33 -28.34
C LEU A 50 21.54 21.61 -27.54
N LYS A 51 21.52 22.76 -28.22
CA LYS A 51 21.40 24.08 -27.56
C LYS A 51 20.04 24.66 -27.86
N VAL A 52 19.23 24.81 -26.82
CA VAL A 52 17.82 25.18 -26.93
C VAL A 52 17.60 26.54 -26.29
N ILE A 53 16.92 27.44 -27.01
CA ILE A 53 16.38 28.68 -26.45
C ILE A 53 14.86 28.55 -26.42
N LEU A 54 14.26 28.58 -25.23
CA LEU A 54 12.82 28.51 -25.03
C LEU A 54 12.23 29.91 -24.79
N ASP A 55 11.11 30.21 -25.46
CA ASP A 55 10.31 31.40 -25.21
C ASP A 55 8.85 30.99 -24.93
N PRO A 56 8.52 30.73 -23.65
CA PRO A 56 7.19 30.32 -23.22
C PRO A 56 6.08 31.32 -23.57
N GLN A 57 6.39 32.61 -23.59
CA GLN A 57 5.44 33.68 -23.90
C GLN A 57 5.04 33.66 -25.38
N ASN A 58 6.00 33.39 -26.27
CA ASN A 58 5.75 33.29 -27.71
C ASN A 58 5.51 31.85 -28.19
N GLN A 59 5.35 30.88 -27.27
CA GLN A 59 5.11 29.47 -27.55
C GLN A 59 6.16 28.84 -28.49
N SER A 60 7.41 29.32 -28.40
CA SER A 60 8.41 29.07 -29.43
C SER A 60 9.72 28.54 -28.87
N LEU A 61 10.47 27.88 -29.75
CA LEU A 61 11.81 27.37 -29.48
C LEU A 61 12.76 27.65 -30.65
N SER A 62 14.05 27.77 -30.33
CA SER A 62 15.15 27.77 -31.29
C SER A 62 16.19 26.73 -30.86
N VAL A 63 16.61 25.86 -31.77
CA VAL A 63 17.55 24.77 -31.50
C VAL A 63 18.72 24.82 -32.47
N GLU A 64 19.92 24.72 -31.92
CA GLU A 64 21.13 24.30 -32.63
C GLU A 64 21.45 22.85 -32.21
N ASP A 65 21.24 21.91 -33.13
CA ASP A 65 21.46 20.47 -32.92
C ASP A 65 22.72 20.04 -33.68
N THR A 66 23.74 19.59 -32.92
CA THR A 66 24.93 18.95 -33.48
C THR A 66 24.77 17.43 -33.37
N VAL A 67 24.34 16.82 -34.46
CA VAL A 67 24.10 15.38 -34.58
C VAL A 67 25.41 14.68 -34.93
N THR A 68 25.86 13.77 -34.08
CA THR A 68 26.95 12.84 -34.36
C THR A 68 26.36 11.49 -34.81
N LEU A 69 26.74 11.07 -36.01
CA LEU A 69 26.20 9.89 -36.68
C LEU A 69 27.18 8.71 -36.58
N PRO A 70 26.67 7.48 -36.45
CA PRO A 70 27.50 6.29 -36.52
C PRO A 70 28.06 6.06 -37.93
N GLU A 71 29.18 5.32 -38.00
CA GLU A 71 29.84 5.03 -39.28
C GLU A 71 28.92 4.32 -40.28
N SER A 72 27.97 3.51 -39.79
CA SER A 72 26.97 2.80 -40.60
C SER A 72 26.05 3.73 -41.39
N MET A 73 25.84 4.96 -40.92
CA MET A 73 24.99 5.96 -41.59
C MET A 73 25.79 6.85 -42.55
N LEU A 74 27.11 6.70 -42.64
CA LEU A 74 27.95 7.50 -43.51
C LEU A 74 27.90 6.98 -44.96
N GLY A 75 27.58 7.88 -45.91
CA GLY A 75 27.71 7.61 -47.36
C GLY A 75 26.39 7.53 -48.14
N SER A 76 25.25 7.51 -47.47
CA SER A 76 23.91 7.62 -48.07
C SER A 76 23.27 8.97 -47.72
N PRO A 77 22.27 9.45 -48.48
CA PRO A 77 21.39 10.53 -48.02
C PRO A 77 20.73 10.13 -46.70
N LEU A 78 20.78 11.02 -45.72
CA LEU A 78 20.17 10.83 -44.41
C LEU A 78 18.74 11.36 -44.47
N ASN A 79 17.77 10.53 -44.13
CA ASN A 79 16.39 10.97 -43.98
C ASN A 79 16.10 11.21 -42.51
N PHE A 80 15.31 12.23 -42.22
CA PHE A 80 14.83 12.50 -40.88
C PHE A 80 13.52 13.28 -40.91
N SER A 81 12.79 13.26 -39.80
CA SER A 81 11.57 14.03 -39.63
C SER A 81 11.70 15.07 -38.52
N LEU A 82 10.91 16.14 -38.62
CA LEU A 82 10.83 17.21 -37.62
C LEU A 82 9.42 17.80 -37.64
N ASN A 83 8.95 18.35 -36.53
CA ASN A 83 7.66 19.01 -36.43
C ASN A 83 7.43 20.02 -37.56
N SER A 84 6.26 19.95 -38.19
CA SER A 84 5.87 20.77 -39.34
C SER A 84 5.74 22.27 -39.05
N ASN A 85 5.79 22.68 -37.79
CA ASN A 85 5.86 24.08 -37.38
C ASN A 85 7.31 24.59 -37.19
N LEU A 86 8.29 23.69 -37.17
CA LEU A 86 9.70 24.04 -37.09
C LEU A 86 10.30 24.24 -38.49
N ARG A 87 11.22 25.21 -38.63
CA ARG A 87 11.84 25.56 -39.91
C ARG A 87 13.35 25.54 -39.79
N ILE A 88 14.00 24.70 -40.60
CA ILE A 88 15.46 24.64 -40.69
C ILE A 88 15.98 25.86 -41.46
N SER A 89 16.87 26.63 -40.84
CA SER A 89 17.42 27.89 -41.36
C SER A 89 18.77 27.71 -42.06
N ASN A 90 19.48 26.60 -41.81
CA ASN A 90 20.78 26.28 -42.40
C ASN A 90 20.65 25.17 -43.48
N ASN A 91 21.78 24.76 -44.08
CA ASN A 91 21.84 23.64 -45.04
C ASN A 91 20.96 23.73 -46.32
N SER A 92 20.40 24.89 -46.65
CA SER A 92 19.43 25.09 -47.75
C SER A 92 19.83 24.58 -49.15
N ARG A 93 21.12 24.35 -49.42
CA ARG A 93 21.63 23.78 -50.69
C ARG A 93 21.77 22.25 -50.69
N ARG A 94 21.74 21.62 -49.52
CA ARG A 94 21.92 20.17 -49.31
C ARG A 94 20.66 19.48 -48.79
N LEU A 95 19.76 20.25 -48.19
CA LEU A 95 18.50 19.80 -47.64
C LEU A 95 17.45 19.73 -48.74
N GLN A 96 16.82 18.57 -48.89
CA GLN A 96 15.66 18.33 -49.76
C GLN A 96 14.46 18.02 -48.87
N VAL A 97 13.34 18.70 -49.10
CA VAL A 97 12.05 18.34 -48.47
C VAL A 97 11.44 17.20 -49.29
N LEU A 98 11.13 16.08 -48.65
CA LEU A 98 10.61 14.89 -49.32
C LEU A 98 9.07 14.93 -49.41
N THR A 99 8.40 15.11 -48.26
CA THR A 99 6.93 15.18 -48.15
C THR A 99 6.56 15.72 -46.77
N ALA A 100 5.42 16.40 -46.65
CA ALA A 100 4.80 16.66 -45.35
C ALA A 100 3.86 15.49 -45.08
N ASP A 101 4.11 14.73 -44.01
CA ASP A 101 3.17 13.73 -43.54
C ASP A 101 2.05 14.51 -42.81
N PRO A 102 0.76 14.39 -43.18
CA PRO A 102 -0.31 14.92 -42.34
C PRO A 102 -0.14 14.36 -40.92
N ALA A 103 -0.65 15.06 -39.89
CA ALA A 103 -0.75 14.49 -38.54
C ALA A 103 -1.36 13.09 -38.67
N ALA A 104 -0.52 12.07 -38.50
CA ALA A 104 -0.94 10.71 -38.68
C ALA A 104 -1.48 10.25 -37.33
N ASP A 105 -2.51 9.38 -37.35
CA ASP A 105 -2.85 8.50 -36.23
C ASP A 105 -1.71 7.47 -36.01
N LYS A 106 -0.46 7.93 -35.99
CA LYS A 106 0.72 7.14 -35.66
C LYS A 106 0.90 7.28 -34.15
N PRO A 107 0.86 6.18 -33.39
CA PRO A 107 1.18 6.22 -31.98
C PRO A 107 2.61 6.77 -31.79
N GLY A 108 2.86 7.53 -30.72
CA GLY A 108 4.22 7.81 -30.26
C GLY A 108 5.02 6.51 -30.06
N ILE A 109 6.35 6.58 -29.98
CA ILE A 109 7.25 5.41 -30.09
C ILE A 109 7.00 4.29 -29.06
N ASN A 110 6.33 4.56 -27.95
CA ASN A 110 5.97 3.49 -27.02
C ASN A 110 4.74 2.68 -27.49
N ASN A 111 4.17 3.00 -28.67
CA ASN A 111 2.79 2.71 -29.03
C ASN A 111 1.81 2.98 -27.86
N THR A 112 2.16 3.89 -26.93
CA THR A 112 1.44 4.14 -25.65
C THR A 112 0.13 4.88 -25.82
N GLY A 113 -0.24 5.23 -27.04
CA GLY A 113 -1.49 5.94 -27.33
C GLY A 113 -1.36 7.46 -27.38
N GLY A 114 -0.17 8.03 -27.17
CA GLY A 114 0.04 9.48 -27.19
C GLY A 114 -0.13 10.14 -28.56
N LEU A 115 -0.68 11.36 -28.56
CA LEU A 115 -0.81 12.23 -29.75
C LEU A 115 0.56 12.54 -30.37
N ALA A 116 0.66 12.47 -31.70
CA ALA A 116 1.86 12.82 -32.46
C ALA A 116 1.62 14.09 -33.30
N ALA A 117 2.58 15.01 -33.29
CA ALA A 117 2.53 16.21 -34.09
C ALA A 117 2.76 15.90 -35.58
N ALA A 118 2.16 16.69 -36.48
CA ALA A 118 2.44 16.60 -37.91
C ALA A 118 3.94 16.85 -38.19
N THR A 119 4.58 16.04 -39.02
CA THR A 119 6.01 16.15 -39.32
C THR A 119 6.30 16.46 -40.79
N THR A 120 7.40 17.16 -41.03
CA THR A 120 7.97 17.38 -42.37
C THR A 120 9.18 16.46 -42.51
N ALA A 121 9.18 15.61 -43.54
CA ALA A 121 10.30 14.72 -43.84
C ALA A 121 11.36 15.44 -44.69
N TYR A 122 12.61 15.32 -44.28
CA TYR A 122 13.79 15.89 -44.91
C TYR A 122 14.75 14.80 -45.35
N SER A 123 15.50 15.08 -46.42
CA SER A 123 16.67 14.30 -46.84
C SER A 123 17.87 15.22 -46.96
N ILE A 124 18.99 14.84 -46.37
CA ILE A 124 20.24 15.61 -46.44
C ILE A 124 21.39 14.73 -46.90
N SER A 125 22.09 15.21 -47.94
CA SER A 125 23.33 14.54 -48.38
C SER A 125 24.51 14.98 -47.50
N PRO A 126 25.23 14.05 -46.84
CA PRO A 126 26.39 14.40 -46.04
C PRO A 126 27.47 15.11 -46.88
N GLY A 127 28.23 16.02 -46.25
CA GLY A 127 29.23 16.83 -46.95
C GLY A 127 30.40 16.02 -47.49
N ARG A 128 31.10 16.51 -48.52
CA ARG A 128 32.29 15.85 -49.12
C ARG A 128 33.53 15.74 -48.21
N ARG A 129 33.47 16.27 -46.98
CA ARG A 129 34.48 16.06 -45.95
C ARG A 129 33.88 15.10 -44.94
N ASN A 130 34.56 13.98 -44.69
CA ASN A 130 34.25 12.97 -43.68
C ASN A 130 34.13 13.59 -42.27
N SER A 131 33.04 14.31 -42.01
CA SER A 131 32.61 14.60 -40.64
C SER A 131 31.41 13.71 -40.39
N ASN A 132 31.52 12.86 -39.39
CA ASN A 132 30.40 12.17 -38.76
C ASN A 132 29.43 13.14 -38.06
N GLN A 133 29.63 14.45 -38.19
CA GLN A 133 28.81 15.50 -37.59
C GLN A 133 27.97 16.24 -38.62
N LEU A 134 26.70 16.46 -38.27
CA LEU A 134 25.72 17.25 -38.97
C LEU A 134 25.17 18.32 -38.02
N VAL A 135 25.22 19.59 -38.41
CA VAL A 135 24.63 20.68 -37.62
C VAL A 135 23.31 21.12 -38.25
N LEU A 136 22.22 21.07 -37.50
CA LEU A 136 20.88 21.56 -37.86
C LEU A 136 20.55 22.78 -36.99
N ILE A 137 20.04 23.86 -37.61
CA ILE A 137 19.56 25.04 -36.87
C ILE A 137 18.12 25.28 -37.27
N TYR A 138 17.19 25.17 -36.33
CA TYR A 138 15.77 25.28 -36.60
C TYR A 138 15.02 26.00 -35.48
N SER A 139 13.90 26.62 -35.85
CA SER A 139 13.06 27.36 -34.90
C SER A 139 11.60 27.35 -35.33
N GLY A 140 10.68 27.57 -34.40
CA GLY A 140 9.26 27.66 -34.67
C GLY A 140 8.42 27.57 -33.39
N THR A 141 7.13 27.30 -33.54
CA THR A 141 6.17 27.22 -32.43
C THR A 141 5.73 25.78 -32.18
N ILE A 142 5.57 25.41 -30.90
CA ILE A 142 4.95 24.14 -30.49
C ILE A 142 3.92 24.47 -29.41
N PHE A 143 2.65 24.28 -29.72
CA PHE A 143 1.54 24.53 -28.81
C PHE A 143 0.35 23.65 -29.20
N ASP A 144 0.19 22.55 -28.48
CA ASP A 144 -0.92 21.61 -28.64
C ASP A 144 -1.61 21.42 -27.29
N THR A 145 -2.83 21.96 -27.11
CA THR A 145 -3.51 21.93 -25.82
C THR A 145 -3.81 20.51 -25.39
N ALA A 146 -3.62 20.20 -24.10
CA ALA A 146 -3.95 18.88 -23.59
C ALA A 146 -5.47 18.64 -23.70
N GLU A 147 -5.87 17.63 -24.46
CA GLU A 147 -7.27 17.26 -24.69
C GLU A 147 -7.53 15.84 -24.18
N GLN A 148 -8.74 15.60 -23.66
CA GLN A 148 -9.21 14.24 -23.34
C GLN A 148 -9.80 13.62 -24.61
N THR A 149 -9.18 12.55 -25.10
CA THR A 149 -9.52 11.90 -26.37
C THR A 149 -10.59 10.81 -26.25
N SER A 150 -11.01 10.42 -25.03
CA SER A 150 -11.97 9.31 -24.81
C SER A 150 -13.21 9.70 -23.99
N ALA A 151 -14.38 9.19 -24.39
CA ALA A 151 -15.66 9.37 -23.69
C ALA A 151 -15.88 8.43 -22.47
N GLU A 152 -14.93 7.55 -22.14
CA GLU A 152 -14.96 6.73 -20.92
C GLU A 152 -14.53 7.59 -19.72
N TYR A 153 -15.53 8.27 -19.17
CA TYR A 153 -15.51 9.43 -18.27
C TYR A 153 -14.76 9.33 -16.91
N ALA A 154 -13.98 8.27 -16.64
CA ALA A 154 -13.49 8.03 -15.26
C ALA A 154 -11.98 7.77 -15.09
N GLN A 155 -11.18 7.53 -16.15
CA GLN A 155 -9.80 7.03 -15.95
C GLN A 155 -8.73 7.48 -16.98
N SER A 156 -9.01 8.42 -17.89
CA SER A 156 -8.00 8.94 -18.83
C SER A 156 -7.59 10.38 -18.53
N PHE A 157 -6.27 10.61 -18.49
CA PHE A 157 -5.69 11.94 -18.39
C PHE A 157 -5.75 12.65 -19.76
N ALA A 158 -5.71 13.98 -19.75
CA ALA A 158 -5.57 14.74 -20.99
C ALA A 158 -4.16 14.54 -21.57
N GLU A 159 -4.08 14.38 -22.89
CA GLU A 159 -2.81 14.13 -23.60
C GLU A 159 -2.47 15.30 -24.54
N SER A 160 -1.19 15.48 -24.82
CA SER A 160 -0.70 16.49 -25.77
C SER A 160 0.48 15.94 -26.55
N SER A 161 0.58 16.33 -27.82
CA SER A 161 1.79 16.07 -28.61
C SER A 161 2.95 16.98 -28.20
N GLY A 162 2.73 18.10 -27.51
CA GLY A 162 3.78 19.00 -27.04
C GLY A 162 3.29 20.43 -26.77
N ILE A 163 3.74 21.02 -25.66
CA ILE A 163 3.31 22.35 -25.22
C ILE A 163 4.51 23.21 -24.86
N ILE A 164 4.56 24.43 -25.39
CA ILE A 164 5.36 25.53 -24.87
C ILE A 164 4.40 26.67 -24.56
N SER A 165 4.28 27.04 -23.28
CA SER A 165 3.38 28.12 -22.86
C SER A 165 3.85 28.77 -21.57
N GLU A 166 3.27 29.92 -21.20
CA GLU A 166 3.52 30.57 -19.91
C GLU A 166 3.18 29.69 -18.69
N GLN A 167 2.37 28.64 -18.87
CA GLN A 167 2.11 27.67 -17.81
C GLN A 167 3.27 26.70 -17.62
N GLY A 168 3.98 26.32 -18.67
CA GLY A 168 5.06 25.33 -18.63
C GLY A 168 5.43 24.82 -20.02
N VAL A 169 6.48 24.02 -20.07
CA VAL A 169 6.97 23.31 -21.25
C VAL A 169 6.89 21.81 -20.99
N TYR A 170 6.34 21.09 -21.97
CA TYR A 170 6.37 19.64 -22.07
C TYR A 170 6.68 19.28 -23.51
N LEU A 171 7.82 18.66 -23.74
CA LEU A 171 8.22 18.15 -25.04
C LEU A 171 8.68 16.70 -24.91
N ASN A 172 8.22 15.87 -25.83
CA ASN A 172 8.55 14.45 -25.97
C ASN A 172 8.77 14.11 -27.46
N LYS A 173 8.97 12.85 -27.81
CA LYS A 173 9.12 12.39 -29.19
C LYS A 173 7.90 12.69 -30.04
N GLY A 174 6.69 12.59 -29.46
CA GLY A 174 5.43 12.99 -30.09
C GLY A 174 5.44 14.44 -30.56
N SER A 175 6.20 15.33 -29.91
CA SER A 175 6.36 16.72 -30.33
C SER A 175 7.20 16.87 -31.59
N ALA A 176 7.97 15.85 -31.97
CA ALA A 176 8.94 15.86 -33.06
C ALA A 176 9.87 17.10 -33.00
N TRP A 177 10.28 17.49 -31.79
CA TRP A 177 11.08 18.70 -31.53
C TRP A 177 12.58 18.47 -31.73
N VAL A 178 13.03 17.22 -31.66
CA VAL A 178 14.37 16.75 -32.06
C VAL A 178 14.27 16.06 -33.43
N ALA A 179 15.31 16.18 -34.25
CA ALA A 179 15.35 15.53 -35.55
C ALA A 179 15.42 14.00 -35.41
N ASP A 180 14.42 13.29 -35.91
CA ASP A 180 14.34 11.82 -35.82
C ASP A 180 14.86 11.18 -37.11
N PHE A 181 15.95 10.40 -37.02
CA PHE A 181 16.62 9.73 -38.14
C PHE A 181 16.18 8.28 -38.36
N ASP A 182 14.98 7.90 -37.92
CA ASP A 182 14.45 6.53 -37.97
C ASP A 182 15.35 5.53 -37.22
N GLY A 183 16.03 5.99 -36.16
CA GLY A 183 16.86 5.16 -35.29
C GLY A 183 16.11 4.73 -34.03
N ASP A 184 16.33 3.49 -33.57
CA ASP A 184 15.58 2.92 -32.44
C ASP A 184 15.93 3.55 -31.09
N LEU A 185 17.22 3.90 -30.89
CA LEU A 185 17.76 4.47 -29.65
C LEU A 185 18.82 5.55 -29.97
N ILE A 186 18.89 6.57 -29.11
CA ILE A 186 19.79 7.73 -29.22
C ILE A 186 20.52 7.97 -27.89
N SER A 187 21.55 8.82 -27.94
CA SER A 187 22.12 9.49 -26.76
C SER A 187 22.05 11.00 -26.95
N PHE A 188 22.13 11.80 -25.89
CA PHE A 188 22.05 13.24 -26.03
C PHE A 188 22.73 14.02 -24.91
N ASP A 189 23.11 15.26 -25.22
CA ASP A 189 23.26 16.35 -24.26
C ASP A 189 22.34 17.51 -24.68
N VAL A 190 21.71 18.18 -23.71
CA VAL A 190 20.83 19.31 -23.94
C VAL A 190 21.17 20.44 -22.97
N GLN A 191 21.50 21.60 -23.51
CA GLN A 191 21.65 22.86 -22.78
C GLN A 191 20.47 23.76 -23.10
N VAL A 192 19.75 24.21 -22.06
CA VAL A 192 18.58 25.08 -22.22
C VAL A 192 18.86 26.49 -21.69
N GLU A 193 18.53 27.48 -22.50
CA GLU A 193 18.44 28.89 -22.15
C GLU A 193 16.99 29.35 -22.31
N PHE A 194 16.60 30.38 -21.55
CA PHE A 194 15.26 30.96 -21.60
C PHE A 194 15.33 32.40 -22.11
N ALA A 195 14.30 32.83 -22.85
CA ALA A 195 14.06 34.23 -23.12
C ALA A 195 13.88 35.02 -21.80
N ASP A 196 14.11 36.34 -21.83
CA ASP A 196 14.07 37.21 -20.64
C ASP A 196 12.78 37.04 -19.80
N SER A 197 11.65 36.76 -20.46
CA SER A 197 10.33 36.51 -19.87
C SER A 197 10.27 35.29 -18.94
N ALA A 198 11.17 34.33 -19.11
CA ALA A 198 11.24 33.08 -18.35
C ALA A 198 12.65 32.83 -17.76
N SER A 199 13.43 33.89 -17.54
CA SER A 199 14.83 33.80 -17.06
C SER A 199 15.01 33.13 -15.68
N SER A 200 13.93 32.99 -14.88
CA SER A 200 13.95 32.25 -13.60
C SER A 200 13.56 30.77 -13.74
N TRP A 201 13.20 30.30 -14.94
CA TRP A 201 12.71 28.94 -15.12
C TRP A 201 13.84 27.93 -15.06
N THR A 202 13.47 26.72 -14.64
CA THR A 202 14.35 25.56 -14.60
C THR A 202 13.88 24.56 -15.64
N ALA A 203 14.81 24.00 -16.41
CA ALA A 203 14.60 22.91 -17.34
C ALA A 203 15.04 21.58 -16.71
N VAL A 204 14.28 20.52 -16.96
CA VAL A 204 14.53 19.17 -16.47
C VAL A 204 14.39 18.18 -17.64
N SER A 205 15.32 17.23 -17.72
CA SER A 205 15.32 16.12 -18.68
C SER A 205 15.73 14.82 -17.98
N GLN A 206 15.76 13.71 -18.71
CA GLN A 206 16.32 12.46 -18.21
C GLN A 206 17.86 12.49 -18.15
N GLY A 207 18.44 11.65 -17.29
CA GLY A 207 19.89 11.49 -17.17
C GLY A 207 20.55 12.44 -16.17
N ASP A 208 21.84 12.73 -16.37
CA ASP A 208 22.68 13.47 -15.43
C ASP A 208 22.64 14.98 -15.68
N ARG A 209 22.63 15.77 -14.60
CA ARG A 209 22.77 17.24 -14.69
C ARG A 209 24.26 17.60 -14.86
N PHE A 210 24.60 18.46 -15.82
CA PHE A 210 25.99 18.93 -16.01
C PHE A 210 26.21 20.44 -15.86
N ASP A 211 25.21 21.30 -16.14
CA ASP A 211 25.35 22.77 -15.97
C ASP A 211 23.99 23.50 -15.86
N GLY A 212 23.50 23.69 -14.63
CA GLY A 212 22.23 24.38 -14.37
C GLY A 212 21.05 23.71 -15.11
N ASN A 213 20.63 24.32 -16.22
CA ASN A 213 19.61 23.80 -17.15
C ASN A 213 20.18 22.84 -18.22
N GLY A 214 21.34 22.23 -17.94
CA GLY A 214 22.05 21.30 -18.81
C GLY A 214 21.92 19.85 -18.34
N TRP A 215 21.49 18.96 -19.23
CA TRP A 215 21.23 17.53 -18.97
C TRP A 215 21.84 16.63 -20.03
N GLN A 216 22.32 15.45 -19.65
CA GLN A 216 22.91 14.49 -20.59
C GLN A 216 22.51 13.05 -20.27
N SER A 217 22.41 12.23 -21.32
CA SER A 217 22.38 10.77 -21.21
C SER A 217 23.31 10.17 -22.25
N ASP A 218 24.40 9.57 -21.77
CA ASP A 218 25.32 8.78 -22.60
C ASP A 218 24.78 7.36 -22.86
N GLN A 219 23.80 6.92 -22.07
CA GLN A 219 23.14 5.62 -22.23
C GLN A 219 22.10 5.67 -23.36
N PRO A 220 21.81 4.53 -24.02
CA PRO A 220 20.74 4.43 -25.02
C PRO A 220 19.37 4.85 -24.46
N MET A 221 18.69 5.74 -25.17
CA MET A 221 17.37 6.30 -24.84
C MET A 221 16.44 6.27 -26.05
N GLU A 222 15.15 6.05 -25.87
CA GLU A 222 14.17 6.08 -26.97
C GLU A 222 13.89 7.50 -27.50
N GLU A 223 14.08 8.51 -26.65
CA GLU A 223 13.73 9.91 -26.93
C GLU A 223 14.46 10.91 -26.02
N VAL A 224 14.15 12.20 -26.20
CA VAL A 224 14.58 13.31 -25.33
C VAL A 224 13.35 13.99 -24.77
N TYR A 225 13.12 13.88 -23.46
CA TYR A 225 12.09 14.65 -22.77
C TYR A 225 12.63 16.02 -22.36
N LEU A 226 11.82 17.06 -22.48
CA LEU A 226 12.16 18.37 -21.96
C LEU A 226 10.96 18.99 -21.24
N ILE A 227 11.09 19.08 -19.92
CA ILE A 227 10.10 19.71 -19.05
C ILE A 227 10.69 21.02 -18.53
N ALA A 228 9.91 22.11 -18.53
CA ALA A 228 10.36 23.34 -17.90
C ALA A 228 9.21 24.14 -17.30
N ALA A 229 9.47 24.73 -16.14
CA ALA A 229 8.58 25.68 -15.50
C ALA A 229 9.36 26.55 -14.51
N ASN A 230 8.67 27.45 -13.84
CA ASN A 230 9.19 28.15 -12.68
C ASN A 230 9.12 27.25 -11.44
N PHE A 231 10.00 26.25 -11.37
CA PHE A 231 10.05 25.28 -10.28
C PHE A 231 10.77 25.81 -9.03
N THR A 232 10.36 25.29 -7.88
CA THR A 232 11.14 25.22 -6.65
C THR A 232 11.69 23.80 -6.54
N GLU A 233 13.00 23.69 -6.43
CA GLU A 233 13.72 22.42 -6.33
C GLU A 233 14.00 22.07 -4.87
N TYR A 234 13.74 20.81 -4.53
CA TYR A 234 14.14 20.17 -3.29
C TYR A 234 14.91 18.91 -3.64
N SER A 235 16.00 18.61 -2.96
CA SER A 235 16.76 17.39 -3.18
C SER A 235 17.33 16.80 -1.91
N GLN A 236 17.51 15.48 -1.92
CA GLN A 236 18.20 14.71 -0.90
C GLN A 236 18.91 13.51 -1.54
N GLN A 237 19.88 12.93 -0.83
CA GLN A 237 20.53 11.69 -1.26
C GLN A 237 19.84 10.48 -0.64
N ALA A 238 19.56 9.48 -1.46
CA ALA A 238 19.14 8.13 -1.06
C ALA A 238 20.19 7.14 -1.59
N ASP A 239 21.08 6.70 -0.72
CA ASP A 239 22.28 5.94 -1.07
C ASP A 239 23.10 6.62 -2.19
N ASP A 240 23.25 5.97 -3.34
CA ASP A 240 23.99 6.48 -4.51
C ASP A 240 23.09 7.26 -5.49
N VAL A 241 21.81 7.44 -5.18
CA VAL A 241 20.81 8.09 -6.05
C VAL A 241 20.37 9.44 -5.49
N GLU A 242 20.43 10.49 -6.31
CA GLU A 242 19.87 11.80 -5.99
C GLU A 242 18.35 11.79 -6.18
N VAL A 243 17.61 12.03 -5.11
CA VAL A 243 16.15 12.10 -5.14
C VAL A 243 15.73 13.56 -5.11
N ILE A 244 14.90 13.96 -6.07
CA ILE A 244 14.55 15.37 -6.31
C ILE A 244 13.03 15.55 -6.39
N ALA A 245 12.52 16.67 -5.92
CA ALA A 245 11.16 17.12 -6.18
C ALA A 245 11.16 18.54 -6.79
N TYR A 246 10.56 18.69 -7.96
CA TYR A 246 10.34 19.98 -8.62
C TYR A 246 8.88 20.38 -8.50
N LEU A 247 8.61 21.37 -7.66
CA LEU A 247 7.25 21.86 -7.42
C LEU A 247 7.07 23.26 -8.01
N ARG A 248 5.98 23.47 -8.73
CA ARG A 248 5.55 24.77 -9.25
C ARG A 248 5.11 25.70 -8.12
N THR A 249 4.45 25.13 -7.12
CA THR A 249 4.08 25.81 -5.89
C THR A 249 4.99 25.33 -4.76
N PRO A 250 5.79 26.21 -4.12
CA PRO A 250 6.70 25.79 -3.06
C PRO A 250 5.95 25.10 -1.90
N ASP A 251 6.25 23.81 -1.70
CA ASP A 251 5.73 23.01 -0.58
C ASP A 251 6.83 22.03 -0.08
N PRO A 252 7.65 22.42 0.91
CA PRO A 252 8.74 21.58 1.39
C PRO A 252 8.26 20.29 2.06
N ASN A 253 7.05 20.29 2.64
CA ASN A 253 6.50 19.14 3.31
C ASN A 253 6.06 18.09 2.28
N LEU A 254 5.37 18.53 1.22
CA LEU A 254 5.01 17.66 0.10
C LEU A 254 6.26 17.08 -0.58
N ALA A 255 7.25 17.93 -0.86
CA ALA A 255 8.51 17.49 -1.45
C ALA A 255 9.18 16.39 -0.62
N SER A 256 9.32 16.61 0.70
CA SER A 256 9.95 15.63 1.60
C SER A 256 9.19 14.30 1.63
N LYS A 257 7.85 14.31 1.61
CA LYS A 257 7.04 13.08 1.55
C LYS A 257 7.36 12.23 0.32
N TYR A 258 7.47 12.85 -0.86
CA TYR A 258 7.80 12.13 -2.09
C TYR A 258 9.25 11.67 -2.14
N MET A 259 10.19 12.48 -1.63
CA MET A 259 11.59 12.10 -1.61
C MET A 259 11.84 10.93 -0.65
N ASP A 260 11.19 10.92 0.53
CA ASP A 260 11.24 9.79 1.48
C ASP A 260 10.61 8.53 0.88
N ALA A 261 9.44 8.66 0.24
CA ALA A 261 8.78 7.55 -0.42
C ALA A 261 9.65 6.95 -1.55
N THR A 262 10.29 7.80 -2.36
CA THR A 262 11.23 7.34 -3.39
C THR A 262 12.36 6.53 -2.78
N GLY A 263 13.01 7.04 -1.73
CA GLY A 263 14.10 6.33 -1.06
C GLY A 263 13.67 4.95 -0.54
N ARG A 264 12.47 4.85 0.07
CA ARG A 264 11.91 3.55 0.50
C ARG A 264 11.62 2.61 -0.66
N TYR A 265 11.13 3.11 -1.79
CA TYR A 265 10.85 2.28 -2.96
C TYR A 265 12.11 1.82 -3.69
N LEU A 266 13.16 2.64 -3.74
CA LEU A 266 14.47 2.18 -4.21
C LEU A 266 14.99 1.04 -3.32
N ALA A 267 14.95 1.21 -2.00
CA ALA A 267 15.34 0.18 -1.05
C ALA A 267 14.48 -1.11 -1.12
N LEU A 268 13.22 -1.00 -1.56
CA LEU A 268 12.35 -2.14 -1.84
C LEU A 268 12.77 -2.88 -3.12
N TYR A 269 13.02 -2.15 -4.22
CA TYR A 269 13.17 -2.75 -5.55
C TYR A 269 14.59 -3.18 -5.89
N GLU A 270 15.63 -2.50 -5.39
CA GLU A 270 17.01 -2.87 -5.70
C GLU A 270 17.37 -4.31 -5.30
N PRO A 271 16.97 -4.84 -4.13
CA PRO A 271 17.18 -6.25 -3.81
C PRO A 271 16.44 -7.21 -4.76
N LEU A 272 15.30 -6.78 -5.32
CA LEU A 272 14.50 -7.61 -6.23
C LEU A 272 15.04 -7.62 -7.66
N LEU A 273 15.52 -6.47 -8.15
CA LEU A 273 15.74 -6.21 -9.58
C LEU A 273 17.19 -5.86 -9.94
N GLY A 274 18.03 -5.52 -8.97
CA GLY A 274 19.38 -5.01 -9.17
C GLY A 274 19.45 -3.49 -9.01
N GLU A 275 20.67 -2.95 -9.08
CA GLU A 275 20.95 -1.53 -8.85
C GLU A 275 20.10 -0.61 -9.74
N TYR A 276 19.62 0.49 -9.16
CA TYR A 276 18.86 1.49 -9.90
C TYR A 276 19.66 2.02 -11.11
N PRO A 277 19.07 2.10 -12.33
CA PRO A 277 19.84 2.35 -13.54
C PRO A 277 20.33 3.78 -13.76
N TYR A 278 19.86 4.75 -12.97
CA TYR A 278 20.15 6.18 -13.14
C TYR A 278 20.80 6.78 -11.90
N SER A 279 21.45 7.93 -12.05
CA SER A 279 22.04 8.67 -10.92
C SER A 279 21.00 9.45 -10.09
N LYS A 280 19.81 9.66 -10.65
CA LYS A 280 18.73 10.42 -10.01
C LYS A 280 17.36 9.81 -10.26
N PHE A 281 16.43 10.12 -9.36
CA PHE A 281 14.99 10.04 -9.63
C PHE A 281 14.30 11.33 -9.20
N ALA A 282 13.47 11.91 -10.06
CA ALA A 282 12.76 13.15 -9.74
C ALA A 282 11.24 13.00 -9.79
N LEU A 283 10.52 13.54 -8.81
CA LEU A 283 9.13 13.94 -8.98
C LEU A 283 9.10 15.32 -9.65
N ILE A 284 8.30 15.49 -10.70
CA ILE A 284 8.05 16.77 -11.34
C ILE A 284 6.54 17.08 -11.32
N GLU A 285 6.17 18.23 -10.74
CA GLU A 285 4.79 18.72 -10.74
C GLU A 285 4.42 19.30 -12.10
N ASN A 286 3.40 18.73 -12.73
CA ASN A 286 2.92 19.16 -14.04
C ASN A 286 1.87 20.28 -13.95
N PHE A 287 1.63 20.97 -15.05
CA PHE A 287 0.61 22.04 -15.15
C PHE A 287 -0.77 21.57 -15.64
N TRP A 288 -0.94 20.26 -15.81
CA TRP A 288 -2.24 19.60 -15.96
C TRP A 288 -2.18 18.19 -15.34
N GLU A 289 -3.34 17.59 -15.09
CA GLU A 289 -3.40 16.28 -14.44
C GLU A 289 -2.82 15.18 -15.33
N THR A 290 -1.82 14.47 -14.81
CA THR A 290 -1.02 13.45 -15.51
C THR A 290 -0.51 12.38 -14.52
N GLY A 291 -0.11 11.23 -15.07
CA GLY A 291 0.59 10.15 -14.38
C GLY A 291 1.54 9.46 -15.35
N TYR A 292 2.74 10.01 -15.55
CA TYR A 292 3.71 9.49 -16.53
C TYR A 292 5.03 9.09 -15.86
N GLY A 293 5.49 7.87 -16.11
CA GLY A 293 6.79 7.34 -15.70
C GLY A 293 7.82 7.48 -16.81
N MET A 294 8.85 8.29 -16.57
CA MET A 294 9.92 8.59 -17.54
C MET A 294 11.27 8.06 -17.04
N PRO A 295 12.28 7.95 -17.92
CA PRO A 295 13.62 7.58 -17.48
C PRO A 295 14.14 8.60 -16.46
N SER A 296 14.49 8.18 -15.24
CA SER A 296 15.00 9.01 -14.12
C SER A 296 14.06 10.07 -13.54
N PHE A 297 12.76 10.07 -13.88
CA PHE A 297 11.77 10.96 -13.25
C PHE A 297 10.32 10.54 -13.56
N THR A 298 9.37 11.08 -12.80
CA THR A 298 7.93 10.98 -13.10
C THR A 298 7.30 12.36 -13.14
N LEU A 299 6.31 12.53 -14.02
CA LEU A 299 5.55 13.76 -14.22
C LEU A 299 4.11 13.54 -13.75
N LEU A 300 3.73 14.18 -12.65
CA LEU A 300 2.44 14.01 -12.00
C LEU A 300 1.67 15.34 -11.91
N GLY A 301 0.35 15.26 -11.99
CA GLY A 301 -0.54 16.42 -11.90
C GLY A 301 -0.52 17.16 -10.56
N GLU A 302 -0.81 18.45 -10.59
CA GLU A 302 -0.89 19.31 -9.40
C GLU A 302 -1.88 18.74 -8.36
N GLN A 303 -3.09 18.34 -8.75
CA GLN A 303 -4.03 17.77 -7.78
C GLN A 303 -3.63 16.35 -7.40
N VAL A 304 -3.17 15.56 -8.37
CA VAL A 304 -2.73 14.17 -8.17
C VAL A 304 -1.69 14.07 -7.06
N ILE A 305 -0.63 14.89 -7.08
CA ILE A 305 0.45 14.74 -6.10
C ILE A 305 0.01 15.01 -4.66
N ARG A 306 -1.13 15.69 -4.45
CA ARG A 306 -1.63 16.03 -3.11
C ARG A 306 -2.57 14.97 -2.53
N PHE A 307 -2.94 13.95 -3.30
CA PHE A 307 -3.73 12.84 -2.78
C PHE A 307 -2.84 11.83 -2.02
N PRO A 308 -3.13 11.52 -0.74
CA PRO A 308 -2.28 10.64 0.06
C PRO A 308 -2.07 9.25 -0.53
N PHE A 309 -3.13 8.67 -1.11
CA PHE A 309 -3.10 7.30 -1.65
C PHE A 309 -2.16 7.12 -2.85
N ILE A 310 -1.78 8.20 -3.55
CA ILE A 310 -0.92 8.10 -4.74
C ILE A 310 0.46 7.53 -4.40
N LEU A 311 0.96 7.82 -3.21
CA LEU A 311 2.24 7.30 -2.74
C LEU A 311 2.22 5.78 -2.64
N GLU A 312 1.09 5.14 -2.39
CA GLU A 312 0.96 3.69 -2.19
C GLU A 312 0.30 2.96 -3.37
N SER A 313 -0.30 3.70 -4.31
CA SER A 313 -0.92 3.12 -5.50
C SER A 313 -0.04 3.28 -6.75
N SER A 314 0.01 4.49 -7.31
CA SER A 314 0.54 4.73 -8.66
C SER A 314 2.01 5.11 -8.64
N TYR A 315 2.48 5.81 -7.61
CA TYR A 315 3.88 6.21 -7.50
C TYR A 315 4.90 5.04 -7.53
N PRO A 316 4.71 3.92 -6.80
CA PRO A 316 5.61 2.77 -6.88
C PRO A 316 5.65 2.15 -8.28
N HIS A 317 4.55 2.21 -9.03
CA HIS A 317 4.47 1.74 -10.42
C HIS A 317 5.37 2.60 -11.34
N GLU A 318 5.30 3.93 -11.22
CA GLU A 318 6.12 4.84 -12.02
C GLU A 318 7.62 4.70 -11.73
N ILE A 319 7.99 4.41 -10.48
CA ILE A 319 9.38 4.12 -10.11
C ILE A 319 9.86 2.82 -10.77
N LEU A 320 9.05 1.75 -10.75
CA LEU A 320 9.40 0.47 -11.38
C LEU A 320 9.65 0.58 -12.88
N HIS A 321 9.01 1.53 -13.56
CA HIS A 321 9.26 1.74 -14.98
C HIS A 321 10.72 2.05 -15.29
N ASN A 322 11.50 2.52 -14.32
CA ASN A 322 12.94 2.74 -14.48
C ASN A 322 13.72 1.46 -14.71
N TRP A 323 13.26 0.31 -14.19
CA TRP A 323 13.82 -1.00 -14.54
C TRP A 323 13.14 -1.57 -15.79
N TRP A 324 11.81 -1.48 -15.87
CA TRP A 324 11.00 -2.12 -16.93
C TRP A 324 10.21 -1.10 -17.75
N GLY A 325 10.53 -0.92 -19.03
CA GLY A 325 9.95 0.13 -19.86
C GLY A 325 10.96 1.23 -20.18
N ASN A 326 11.67 1.74 -19.17
CA ASN A 326 12.72 2.75 -19.34
C ASN A 326 14.14 2.19 -19.14
N GLY A 327 14.30 1.09 -18.41
CA GLY A 327 15.61 0.45 -18.17
C GLY A 327 15.88 -0.70 -19.13
N VAL A 328 14.91 -1.59 -19.29
CA VAL A 328 14.84 -2.58 -20.38
C VAL A 328 13.61 -2.25 -21.20
N TYR A 329 13.81 -1.97 -22.49
CA TYR A 329 12.76 -1.51 -23.37
C TYR A 329 11.97 -2.71 -23.91
N PRO A 330 10.63 -2.68 -23.92
CA PRO A 330 9.85 -3.64 -24.67
C PRO A 330 10.12 -3.49 -26.16
N ASP A 331 10.12 -4.61 -26.86
CA ASP A 331 9.93 -4.60 -28.31
C ASP A 331 8.42 -4.51 -28.62
N TYR A 332 7.94 -3.29 -28.83
CA TYR A 332 6.52 -3.02 -29.07
C TYR A 332 5.97 -3.68 -30.34
N GLU A 333 6.82 -4.12 -31.28
CA GLU A 333 6.39 -4.90 -32.44
C GLU A 333 5.96 -6.33 -32.07
N THR A 334 6.50 -6.88 -30.98
CA THR A 334 6.23 -8.25 -30.50
C THR A 334 5.51 -8.32 -29.16
N GLY A 335 5.08 -7.18 -28.62
CA GLY A 335 4.20 -7.07 -27.46
C GLY A 335 4.85 -6.42 -26.24
N ASN A 336 4.10 -5.55 -25.58
CA ASN A 336 4.53 -4.85 -24.37
C ASN A 336 4.38 -5.75 -23.13
N TRP A 337 5.48 -6.38 -22.72
CA TRP A 337 5.52 -7.23 -21.53
C TRP A 337 5.74 -6.46 -20.22
N SER A 338 6.22 -5.21 -20.28
CA SER A 338 6.64 -4.47 -19.08
C SER A 338 5.47 -3.99 -18.24
N GLU A 339 4.37 -3.53 -18.84
CA GLU A 339 3.19 -3.03 -18.10
C GLU A 339 2.60 -4.05 -17.13
N GLY A 340 2.51 -5.31 -17.57
CA GLY A 340 2.04 -6.39 -16.71
C GLY A 340 3.04 -6.74 -15.61
N LEU A 341 4.35 -6.63 -15.87
CA LEU A 341 5.39 -6.88 -14.87
C LEU A 341 5.44 -5.76 -13.82
N THR A 342 5.33 -4.49 -14.24
CA THR A 342 5.28 -3.34 -13.33
C THR A 342 4.02 -3.39 -12.49
N ALA A 343 2.86 -3.69 -13.07
CA ALA A 343 1.63 -3.91 -12.31
C ALA A 343 1.73 -5.10 -11.34
N TYR A 344 2.44 -6.17 -11.72
CA TYR A 344 2.66 -7.31 -10.82
C TYR A 344 3.54 -6.94 -9.61
N LEU A 345 4.61 -6.19 -9.84
CA LEU A 345 5.59 -5.82 -8.82
C LEU A 345 5.24 -4.55 -8.03
N ALA A 346 4.19 -3.82 -8.40
CA ALA A 346 3.61 -2.71 -7.63
C ALA A 346 2.17 -3.03 -7.22
N ASP A 347 1.22 -2.84 -8.12
CA ASP A 347 -0.22 -2.90 -7.81
C ASP A 347 -0.64 -4.21 -7.14
N HIS A 348 -0.16 -5.36 -7.63
CA HIS A 348 -0.43 -6.67 -7.03
C HIS A 348 0.42 -6.91 -5.78
N LEU A 349 1.73 -6.65 -5.84
CA LEU A 349 2.66 -6.90 -4.73
C LEU A 349 2.24 -6.19 -3.44
N PHE A 350 1.78 -4.94 -3.51
CA PHE A 350 1.33 -4.21 -2.31
C PHE A 350 0.07 -4.86 -1.71
N ARG A 351 -0.83 -5.37 -2.55
CA ARG A 351 -2.00 -6.13 -2.09
C ARG A 351 -1.59 -7.49 -1.54
N GLU A 352 -0.55 -8.10 -2.08
CA GLU A 352 0.05 -9.33 -1.55
C GLU A 352 0.65 -9.11 -0.15
N MET A 353 1.34 -7.99 0.08
CA MET A 353 1.84 -7.58 1.40
C MET A 353 0.71 -7.44 2.43
N ASP A 354 -0.48 -7.00 2.00
CA ASP A 354 -1.68 -6.93 2.84
C ASP A 354 -2.41 -8.28 3.02
N GLY A 355 -1.89 -9.38 2.45
CA GLY A 355 -2.56 -10.70 2.43
C GLY A 355 -3.73 -10.80 1.44
N LEU A 356 -3.92 -9.78 0.59
CA LEU A 356 -5.02 -9.64 -0.38
C LEU A 356 -4.57 -9.90 -1.83
N GLY A 357 -3.42 -10.54 -2.04
CA GLY A 357 -2.89 -10.83 -3.38
C GLY A 357 -3.82 -11.71 -4.22
N HIS A 358 -4.46 -12.72 -3.61
CA HIS A 358 -5.42 -13.61 -4.28
C HIS A 358 -6.71 -12.87 -4.70
N GLU A 359 -7.19 -11.93 -3.89
CA GLU A 359 -8.33 -11.08 -4.24
C GLU A 359 -8.01 -10.18 -5.44
N TYR A 360 -6.80 -9.62 -5.51
CA TYR A 360 -6.38 -8.83 -6.67
C TYR A 360 -6.28 -9.69 -7.94
N ARG A 361 -5.75 -10.92 -7.84
CA ARG A 361 -5.73 -11.87 -8.97
C ARG A 361 -7.15 -12.22 -9.42
N LYS A 362 -8.05 -12.55 -8.50
CA LYS A 362 -9.47 -12.78 -8.78
C LYS A 362 -10.11 -11.59 -9.49
N GLU A 363 -9.80 -10.36 -9.06
CA GLU A 363 -10.25 -9.14 -9.72
C GLU A 363 -9.76 -9.05 -11.17
N MET A 364 -8.50 -9.40 -11.46
CA MET A 364 -7.98 -9.41 -12.84
C MET A 364 -8.71 -10.42 -13.73
N LEU A 365 -8.97 -11.63 -13.22
CA LEU A 365 -9.73 -12.65 -13.95
C LEU A 365 -11.17 -12.20 -14.20
N ALA A 366 -11.81 -11.58 -13.20
CA ALA A 366 -13.14 -11.01 -13.31
C ALA A 366 -13.21 -9.89 -14.36
N ARG A 367 -12.21 -8.99 -14.41
CA ARG A 367 -12.11 -7.94 -15.42
C ARG A 367 -12.00 -8.51 -16.83
N TYR A 368 -11.18 -9.55 -17.02
CA TYR A 368 -11.08 -10.25 -18.31
C TYR A 368 -12.45 -10.80 -18.74
N LYS A 369 -13.15 -11.53 -17.86
CA LYS A 369 -14.49 -12.08 -18.15
C LYS A 369 -15.55 -11.00 -18.45
N ASN A 370 -15.48 -9.85 -17.79
CA ASN A 370 -16.50 -8.80 -17.93
C ASN A 370 -16.28 -7.86 -19.13
N TYR A 371 -15.03 -7.57 -19.49
CA TYR A 371 -14.73 -6.55 -20.50
C TYR A 371 -14.21 -7.10 -21.82
N VAL A 372 -13.80 -8.37 -21.86
CA VAL A 372 -13.31 -9.03 -23.08
C VAL A 372 -14.42 -9.90 -23.65
N ALA A 373 -15.14 -9.36 -24.64
CA ALA A 373 -16.21 -10.04 -25.36
C ALA A 373 -15.69 -10.67 -26.66
N ASP A 374 -16.55 -11.45 -27.32
CA ASP A 374 -16.22 -12.05 -28.62
C ASP A 374 -15.85 -10.97 -29.65
N GLY A 375 -14.58 -10.97 -30.07
CA GLY A 375 -14.03 -10.05 -31.06
C GLY A 375 -13.28 -8.84 -30.51
N THR A 376 -13.22 -8.65 -29.18
CA THR A 376 -12.35 -7.63 -28.54
C THR A 376 -11.10 -8.22 -27.89
N ASP A 377 -10.97 -9.55 -27.82
CA ASP A 377 -9.77 -10.24 -27.34
C ASP A 377 -8.64 -10.26 -28.38
N PHE A 378 -7.39 -10.25 -27.90
CA PHE A 378 -6.19 -10.26 -28.73
C PHE A 378 -5.00 -10.93 -28.00
N PRO A 379 -4.01 -11.48 -28.74
CA PRO A 379 -2.82 -12.06 -28.12
C PRO A 379 -1.91 -10.98 -27.53
N LEU A 380 -1.19 -11.30 -26.45
CA LEU A 380 -0.25 -10.36 -25.82
C LEU A 380 0.84 -9.88 -26.77
N SER A 381 1.17 -10.68 -27.79
CA SER A 381 2.11 -10.29 -28.85
C SER A 381 1.65 -9.08 -29.69
N GLN A 382 0.39 -8.67 -29.56
CA GLN A 382 -0.19 -7.48 -30.22
C GLN A 382 -0.47 -6.34 -29.23
N PHE A 383 -0.25 -6.57 -27.93
CA PHE A 383 -0.46 -5.52 -26.94
C PHE A 383 0.63 -4.46 -27.04
N THR A 384 0.22 -3.20 -27.10
CA THR A 384 1.15 -2.09 -27.04
C THR A 384 0.85 -1.19 -25.85
N SER A 385 -0.42 -0.79 -25.72
CA SER A 385 -0.88 0.10 -24.66
C SER A 385 -2.37 -0.02 -24.42
N ARG A 386 -2.81 0.58 -23.30
CA ARG A 386 -4.22 0.69 -22.96
C ARG A 386 -4.91 1.75 -23.80
N ASN A 387 -6.00 1.37 -24.45
CA ASN A 387 -6.92 2.28 -25.17
C ASN A 387 -8.42 2.01 -24.86
N SER A 388 -8.72 1.01 -24.06
CA SER A 388 -10.06 0.54 -23.70
C SER A 388 -10.01 -0.38 -22.47
N ALA A 389 -11.14 -0.59 -21.79
CA ALA A 389 -11.24 -1.57 -20.70
C ALA A 389 -10.81 -2.99 -21.11
N ALA A 390 -11.12 -3.42 -22.34
CA ALA A 390 -10.68 -4.71 -22.88
C ALA A 390 -9.16 -4.79 -23.03
N SER A 391 -8.54 -3.76 -23.62
CA SER A 391 -7.07 -3.70 -23.77
C SER A 391 -6.35 -3.66 -22.42
N GLN A 392 -6.96 -3.07 -21.39
CA GLN A 392 -6.42 -3.09 -20.03
C GLN A 392 -6.49 -4.50 -19.42
N ALA A 393 -7.64 -5.16 -19.52
CA ALA A 393 -7.84 -6.50 -18.98
C ALA A 393 -6.89 -7.52 -19.62
N VAL A 394 -6.64 -7.40 -20.93
CA VAL A 394 -5.66 -8.24 -21.64
C VAL A 394 -4.23 -7.79 -21.33
N GLY A 395 -3.86 -6.56 -21.69
CA GLY A 395 -2.48 -6.09 -21.66
C GLY A 395 -1.86 -5.99 -20.28
N TYR A 396 -2.63 -5.55 -19.28
CA TYR A 396 -2.18 -5.52 -17.88
C TYR A 396 -2.56 -6.83 -17.19
N GLY A 397 -3.85 -7.18 -17.19
CA GLY A 397 -4.36 -8.31 -16.38
C GLY A 397 -3.79 -9.67 -16.80
N LYS A 398 -3.89 -10.04 -18.08
CA LYS A 398 -3.37 -11.34 -18.57
C LYS A 398 -1.84 -11.40 -18.51
N THR A 399 -1.14 -10.29 -18.82
CA THR A 399 0.33 -10.22 -18.69
C THR A 399 0.79 -10.34 -17.23
N LEU A 400 0.12 -9.68 -16.29
CA LEU A 400 0.37 -9.81 -14.85
C LEU A 400 0.21 -11.27 -14.39
N MET A 401 -0.88 -11.93 -14.80
CA MET A 401 -1.09 -13.34 -14.48
C MET A 401 -0.07 -14.27 -15.13
N LEU A 402 0.46 -13.94 -16.32
CA LEU A 402 1.58 -14.67 -16.92
C LEU A 402 2.83 -14.62 -16.02
N TRP A 403 3.18 -13.44 -15.48
CA TRP A 403 4.30 -13.31 -14.54
C TRP A 403 4.06 -14.04 -13.22
N HIS A 404 2.84 -13.98 -12.70
CA HIS A 404 2.45 -14.74 -11.51
C HIS A 404 2.59 -16.26 -11.73
N MET A 405 2.03 -16.79 -12.81
CA MET A 405 2.15 -18.22 -13.16
C MET A 405 3.60 -18.63 -13.40
N LEU A 406 4.44 -17.75 -13.97
CA LEU A 406 5.88 -18.00 -14.12
C LEU A 406 6.57 -18.09 -12.75
N ARG A 407 6.26 -17.18 -11.81
CA ARG A 407 6.76 -17.26 -10.43
C ARG A 407 6.36 -18.58 -9.78
N ILE A 408 5.10 -19.02 -9.88
CA ILE A 408 4.64 -20.32 -9.34
C ILE A 408 5.40 -21.49 -9.98
N GLN A 409 5.64 -21.45 -11.30
CA GLN A 409 6.36 -22.51 -12.01
C GLN A 409 7.83 -22.66 -11.57
N LEU A 410 8.47 -21.55 -11.18
CA LEU A 410 9.90 -21.49 -10.86
C LEU A 410 10.20 -21.51 -9.36
N GLY A 411 9.30 -20.99 -8.55
CA GLY A 411 9.56 -20.57 -7.17
C GLY A 411 10.27 -19.21 -7.09
N ASP A 412 10.13 -18.56 -5.93
CA ASP A 412 10.54 -17.17 -5.70
C ASP A 412 12.04 -16.94 -5.92
N GLU A 413 12.90 -17.87 -5.50
CA GLU A 413 14.36 -17.73 -5.61
C GLU A 413 14.82 -17.63 -7.07
N LEU A 414 14.35 -18.55 -7.93
CA LEU A 414 14.70 -18.55 -9.35
C LEU A 414 14.00 -17.41 -10.10
N PHE A 415 12.76 -17.08 -9.73
CA PHE A 415 12.05 -15.95 -10.32
C PHE A 415 12.82 -14.64 -10.12
N LEU A 416 13.18 -14.32 -8.86
CA LEU A 416 13.94 -13.10 -8.54
C LEU A 416 15.36 -13.13 -9.12
N ALA A 417 16.04 -14.28 -9.10
CA ALA A 417 17.34 -14.41 -9.75
C ALA A 417 17.26 -14.17 -11.26
N GLY A 418 16.18 -14.62 -11.90
CA GLY A 418 15.92 -14.42 -13.31
C GLY A 418 15.65 -12.96 -13.66
N LEU A 419 14.83 -12.26 -12.88
CA LEU A 419 14.59 -10.83 -13.06
C LEU A 419 15.89 -10.02 -12.97
N ARG A 420 16.72 -10.23 -11.94
CA ARG A 420 18.01 -9.54 -11.78
C ARG A 420 18.95 -9.80 -12.96
N GLN A 421 19.16 -11.07 -13.31
CA GLN A 421 20.06 -11.43 -14.42
C GLN A 421 19.55 -10.93 -15.78
N PHE A 422 18.22 -10.91 -15.97
CA PHE A 422 17.61 -10.41 -17.18
C PHE A 422 17.81 -8.90 -17.32
N PHE A 423 17.56 -8.17 -16.22
CA PHE A 423 17.82 -6.74 -16.15
C PHE A 423 19.28 -6.43 -16.47
N ASP A 424 20.24 -7.09 -15.81
CA ASP A 424 21.67 -6.89 -16.06
C ASP A 424 22.07 -7.17 -17.52
N ALA A 425 21.49 -8.19 -18.15
CA ALA A 425 21.81 -8.58 -19.53
C ALA A 425 21.21 -7.62 -20.59
N TYR A 426 20.00 -7.10 -20.33
CA TYR A 426 19.22 -6.29 -21.27
C TYR A 426 19.11 -4.81 -20.89
N LYS A 427 19.81 -4.35 -19.84
CA LYS A 427 19.87 -2.93 -19.45
C LYS A 427 20.23 -2.06 -20.66
N PHE A 428 19.36 -1.09 -20.93
CA PHE A 428 19.33 -0.17 -22.07
C PHE A 428 19.23 -0.83 -23.46
N LYS A 429 18.60 -2.01 -23.54
CA LYS A 429 18.32 -2.73 -24.79
C LYS A 429 16.84 -3.05 -24.91
N ARG A 430 16.40 -3.34 -26.14
CA ARG A 430 15.07 -3.91 -26.40
C ARG A 430 15.07 -5.40 -26.08
N ALA A 431 13.95 -5.89 -25.55
CA ALA A 431 13.74 -7.31 -25.33
C ALA A 431 12.32 -7.73 -25.73
N THR A 432 12.21 -8.95 -26.25
CA THR A 432 10.96 -9.59 -26.65
C THR A 432 10.48 -10.59 -25.59
N PHE A 433 9.24 -11.09 -25.71
CA PHE A 433 8.80 -12.25 -24.94
C PHE A 433 9.64 -13.52 -25.21
N GLU A 434 10.23 -13.65 -26.40
CA GLU A 434 11.09 -14.80 -26.76
C GLU A 434 12.43 -14.74 -26.00
N ASP A 435 13.03 -13.55 -25.89
CA ASP A 435 14.23 -13.32 -25.07
C ASP A 435 14.00 -13.72 -23.61
N ILE A 436 12.87 -13.29 -23.04
CA ILE A 436 12.46 -13.64 -21.68
C ILE A 436 12.29 -15.16 -21.54
N SER A 437 11.58 -15.78 -22.49
CA SER A 437 11.35 -17.22 -22.49
C SER A 437 12.67 -18.01 -22.52
N LEU A 438 13.61 -17.62 -23.37
CA LEU A 438 14.93 -18.23 -23.48
C LEU A 438 15.71 -18.07 -22.17
N HIS A 439 15.78 -16.84 -21.64
CA HIS A 439 16.50 -16.54 -20.41
C HIS A 439 16.03 -17.38 -19.22
N PHE A 440 14.72 -17.41 -18.97
CA PHE A 440 14.17 -18.20 -17.87
C PHE A 440 14.26 -19.71 -18.12
N SER A 441 14.26 -20.16 -19.38
CA SER A 441 14.48 -21.58 -19.71
C SER A 441 15.92 -22.01 -19.40
N GLU A 442 16.89 -21.17 -19.76
CA GLU A 442 18.31 -21.42 -19.48
C GLU A 442 18.60 -21.40 -17.97
N LEU A 443 18.04 -20.42 -17.25
CA LEU A 443 18.21 -20.30 -15.79
C LEU A 443 17.61 -21.49 -15.03
N SER A 444 16.39 -21.87 -15.36
CA SER A 444 15.65 -22.92 -14.63
C SER A 444 16.00 -24.33 -15.08
N GLY A 445 16.53 -24.50 -16.30
CA GLY A 445 16.70 -25.79 -16.95
C GLY A 445 15.39 -26.42 -17.44
N LEU A 446 14.27 -25.69 -17.39
CA LEU A 446 12.97 -26.09 -17.92
C LEU A 446 12.78 -25.52 -19.33
N ASP A 447 12.11 -26.25 -20.22
CA ASP A 447 11.70 -25.69 -21.51
C ASP A 447 10.39 -24.90 -21.35
N LEU A 448 10.49 -23.57 -21.30
CA LEU A 448 9.34 -22.67 -21.13
C LEU A 448 8.75 -22.18 -22.45
N SER A 449 9.26 -22.65 -23.61
CA SER A 449 8.77 -22.20 -24.92
C SER A 449 7.27 -22.47 -25.10
N GLY A 450 6.79 -23.63 -24.66
CA GLY A 450 5.37 -23.99 -24.68
C GLY A 450 4.52 -23.11 -23.76
N PHE A 451 5.04 -22.78 -22.57
CA PHE A 451 4.37 -21.90 -21.60
C PHE A 451 4.18 -20.49 -22.19
N PHE A 452 5.24 -19.87 -22.70
CA PHE A 452 5.14 -18.54 -23.31
C PHE A 452 4.28 -18.57 -24.57
N SER A 453 4.48 -19.56 -25.45
CA SER A 453 3.71 -19.62 -26.70
C SER A 453 2.20 -19.70 -26.45
N GLN A 454 1.73 -20.43 -25.44
CA GLN A 454 0.29 -20.55 -25.21
C GLN A 454 -0.32 -19.26 -24.63
N TRP A 455 0.42 -18.51 -23.82
CA TRP A 455 -0.12 -17.32 -23.16
C TRP A 455 0.10 -16.03 -23.94
N VAL A 456 1.20 -15.94 -24.70
CA VAL A 456 1.57 -14.75 -25.47
C VAL A 456 0.88 -14.72 -26.83
N ASN A 457 0.78 -15.87 -27.52
CA ASN A 457 0.35 -15.92 -28.92
C ASN A 457 -1.12 -16.34 -29.11
N ARG A 458 -1.80 -16.86 -28.07
CA ARG A 458 -3.20 -17.29 -28.16
C ARG A 458 -4.14 -16.27 -27.50
N THR A 459 -5.30 -16.09 -28.12
CA THR A 459 -6.49 -15.50 -27.50
C THR A 459 -7.19 -16.53 -26.61
N GLY A 460 -8.08 -16.06 -25.75
CA GLY A 460 -8.89 -16.85 -24.84
C GLY A 460 -8.19 -17.18 -23.52
N ALA A 461 -8.94 -17.89 -22.68
CA ALA A 461 -8.52 -18.45 -21.40
C ALA A 461 -9.16 -19.84 -21.22
N PRO A 462 -8.55 -20.76 -20.44
CA PRO A 462 -9.16 -22.05 -20.13
C PRO A 462 -10.46 -21.88 -19.31
N GLU A 463 -11.40 -22.79 -19.52
CA GLU A 463 -12.58 -22.96 -18.67
C GLU A 463 -12.47 -24.33 -18.00
N LEU A 464 -12.50 -24.34 -16.67
CA LEU A 464 -12.30 -25.56 -15.88
C LEU A 464 -13.61 -26.02 -15.23
N SER A 465 -13.79 -27.33 -15.17
CA SER A 465 -14.87 -27.97 -14.42
C SER A 465 -14.31 -29.19 -13.71
N ILE A 466 -14.84 -29.48 -12.51
CA ILE A 466 -14.45 -30.64 -11.73
C ILE A 466 -15.60 -31.59 -11.41
N SER A 467 -15.24 -32.85 -11.22
CA SER A 467 -16.11 -33.84 -10.59
C SER A 467 -15.29 -34.78 -9.72
N VAL A 468 -15.86 -35.24 -8.61
CA VAL A 468 -15.20 -36.17 -7.69
C VAL A 468 -16.07 -37.41 -7.54
N GLU A 469 -15.48 -38.57 -7.79
CA GLU A 469 -16.15 -39.85 -7.70
C GLU A 469 -15.41 -40.79 -6.74
N GLU A 470 -16.15 -41.51 -5.90
CA GLU A 470 -15.59 -42.60 -5.11
C GLU A 470 -15.14 -43.75 -6.04
N VAL A 471 -13.96 -44.30 -5.80
CA VAL A 471 -13.46 -45.48 -6.48
C VAL A 471 -13.02 -46.56 -5.48
N ILE A 472 -12.82 -47.78 -5.98
CA ILE A 472 -12.51 -48.94 -5.15
C ILE A 472 -11.25 -48.71 -4.29
N GLY A 473 -11.41 -48.93 -2.98
CA GLY A 473 -10.33 -48.94 -2.00
C GLY A 473 -10.17 -47.66 -1.19
N ASP A 474 -11.28 -47.00 -0.81
CA ASP A 474 -11.28 -45.75 0.00
C ASP A 474 -10.49 -44.62 -0.65
N ARG A 475 -10.74 -44.39 -1.94
CA ARG A 475 -10.08 -43.34 -2.72
C ARG A 475 -11.10 -42.56 -3.52
N ALA A 476 -10.78 -41.30 -3.76
CA ALA A 476 -11.51 -40.43 -4.67
C ALA A 476 -10.75 -40.35 -6.00
N ARG A 477 -11.48 -40.33 -7.11
CA ARG A 477 -10.97 -39.84 -8.38
C ARG A 477 -11.51 -38.43 -8.59
N ILE A 478 -10.60 -37.46 -8.65
CA ILE A 478 -10.92 -36.07 -9.00
C ILE A 478 -10.65 -35.94 -10.50
N MET A 479 -11.70 -35.65 -11.26
CA MET A 479 -11.67 -35.44 -12.70
C MET A 479 -11.71 -33.94 -12.99
N PHE A 480 -10.76 -33.46 -13.78
CA PHE A 480 -10.71 -32.11 -14.31
C PHE A 480 -11.08 -32.14 -15.80
N ALA A 481 -11.88 -31.18 -16.23
CA ALA A 481 -12.24 -30.97 -17.61
C ALA A 481 -11.94 -29.54 -18.04
N GLN A 482 -11.25 -29.41 -19.18
CA GLN A 482 -11.10 -28.15 -19.90
C GLN A 482 -12.24 -28.04 -20.92
N ILE A 483 -13.25 -27.22 -20.66
CA ILE A 483 -14.53 -27.22 -21.40
C ILE A 483 -14.58 -26.21 -22.55
N GLN A 484 -13.58 -25.32 -22.66
CA GLN A 484 -13.48 -24.38 -23.78
C GLN A 484 -13.32 -25.11 -25.12
N PRO A 485 -13.86 -24.58 -26.23
CA PRO A 485 -13.84 -25.24 -27.54
C PRO A 485 -12.45 -25.31 -28.19
N GLU A 486 -11.55 -24.38 -27.88
CA GLU A 486 -10.16 -24.33 -28.37
C GLU A 486 -9.31 -25.46 -27.77
N ASP A 487 -8.09 -25.65 -28.28
CA ASP A 487 -7.15 -26.65 -27.76
C ASP A 487 -6.87 -26.49 -26.25
N PRO A 488 -6.64 -27.60 -25.52
CA PRO A 488 -6.37 -27.54 -24.09
C PRO A 488 -5.10 -26.71 -23.81
N TYR A 489 -5.08 -26.06 -22.66
CA TYR A 489 -3.90 -25.41 -22.10
C TYR A 489 -3.12 -26.42 -21.25
N ALA A 490 -1.80 -26.26 -21.17
CA ALA A 490 -1.01 -26.89 -20.13
C ALA A 490 -1.06 -25.99 -18.90
N LEU A 491 -1.67 -26.48 -17.82
CA LEU A 491 -1.92 -25.75 -16.59
C LEU A 491 -1.29 -26.48 -15.41
N ARG A 492 -0.78 -25.72 -14.44
CA ARG A 492 -0.42 -26.21 -13.12
C ARG A 492 -1.39 -25.60 -12.14
N VAL A 493 -2.28 -26.41 -11.57
CA VAL A 493 -3.44 -25.94 -10.81
C VAL A 493 -3.32 -26.38 -9.35
N PRO A 494 -3.33 -25.46 -8.38
CA PRO A 494 -3.33 -25.83 -6.96
C PRO A 494 -4.69 -26.40 -6.56
N VAL A 495 -4.70 -27.50 -5.81
CA VAL A 495 -5.90 -28.21 -5.39
C VAL A 495 -5.84 -28.45 -3.87
N ALA A 496 -6.79 -27.88 -3.14
CA ALA A 496 -6.94 -28.02 -1.70
C ALA A 496 -7.92 -29.15 -1.35
N LEU A 497 -7.46 -30.10 -0.54
CA LEU A 497 -8.25 -31.24 -0.05
C LEU A 497 -8.56 -31.04 1.45
N TYR A 498 -9.84 -31.04 1.79
CA TYR A 498 -10.32 -30.87 3.17
C TYR A 498 -10.68 -32.21 3.77
N TYR A 499 -10.01 -32.59 4.86
CA TYR A 499 -10.23 -33.85 5.56
C TYR A 499 -10.86 -33.63 6.94
N GLU A 500 -11.73 -34.56 7.35
CA GLU A 500 -12.35 -34.55 8.67
C GLU A 500 -11.28 -34.62 9.78
N GLY A 501 -11.35 -33.68 10.73
CA GLY A 501 -10.44 -33.63 11.88
C GLY A 501 -9.11 -32.91 11.62
N SER A 502 -8.90 -32.37 10.41
CA SER A 502 -7.77 -31.51 10.09
C SER A 502 -8.12 -30.03 10.28
N ASP A 503 -7.21 -29.28 10.90
CA ASP A 503 -7.36 -27.84 11.10
C ASP A 503 -6.99 -27.01 9.86
N ALA A 504 -6.43 -27.59 8.80
CA ALA A 504 -6.09 -26.92 7.54
C ALA A 504 -6.16 -27.91 6.36
N PRO A 505 -6.42 -27.46 5.13
CA PRO A 505 -6.44 -28.33 3.96
C PRO A 505 -5.04 -28.75 3.52
N GLU A 506 -4.94 -29.90 2.84
CA GLU A 506 -3.73 -30.30 2.13
C GLU A 506 -3.76 -29.76 0.70
N ILE A 507 -2.72 -29.04 0.27
CA ILE A 507 -2.66 -28.40 -1.05
C ILE A 507 -1.64 -29.11 -1.96
N TYR A 508 -2.07 -29.44 -3.17
CA TYR A 508 -1.27 -30.12 -4.19
C TYR A 508 -1.32 -29.37 -5.52
N ASP A 509 -0.16 -29.17 -6.15
CA ASP A 509 -0.10 -28.68 -7.54
C ASP A 509 -0.34 -29.84 -8.51
N ILE A 510 -1.37 -29.71 -9.35
CA ILE A 510 -1.74 -30.72 -10.33
C ILE A 510 -1.49 -30.19 -11.75
N ASP A 511 -0.67 -30.89 -12.52
CA ASP A 511 -0.47 -30.60 -13.93
C ASP A 511 -1.66 -31.14 -14.76
N ILE A 512 -2.39 -30.25 -15.43
CA ILE A 512 -3.52 -30.55 -16.32
C ILE A 512 -3.10 -30.16 -17.72
N THR A 513 -2.85 -31.16 -18.57
CA THR A 513 -2.36 -30.96 -19.95
C THR A 513 -3.33 -31.47 -20.99
N GLN A 514 -4.31 -32.26 -20.58
CA GLN A 514 -5.31 -32.85 -21.46
C GLN A 514 -6.69 -32.21 -21.26
N ARG A 515 -7.57 -32.46 -22.23
CA ARG A 515 -8.98 -32.06 -22.17
C ARG A 515 -9.69 -32.61 -20.93
N LEU A 516 -9.36 -33.85 -20.58
CA LEU A 516 -9.85 -34.57 -19.41
C LEU A 516 -8.65 -35.18 -18.71
N GLU A 517 -8.47 -34.84 -17.43
CA GLU A 517 -7.36 -35.32 -16.61
C GLU A 517 -7.95 -35.88 -15.30
N GLY A 518 -7.39 -36.97 -14.77
CA GLY A 518 -7.91 -37.61 -13.57
C GLY A 518 -6.80 -37.89 -12.57
N VAL A 519 -6.96 -37.39 -11.34
CA VAL A 519 -6.03 -37.64 -10.23
C VAL A 519 -6.71 -38.42 -9.11
N MET A 520 -5.90 -39.08 -8.29
CA MET A 520 -6.38 -39.89 -7.18
C MET A 520 -6.09 -39.18 -5.87
N ALA A 521 -7.11 -39.08 -5.00
CA ALA A 521 -6.96 -38.69 -3.61
C ALA A 521 -7.22 -39.90 -2.71
N ASP A 522 -6.46 -40.03 -1.64
CA ASP A 522 -6.63 -41.10 -0.64
C ASP A 522 -7.64 -40.69 0.45
N ASN A 523 -8.12 -41.68 1.22
CA ASN A 523 -9.04 -41.52 2.35
C ASN A 523 -10.36 -40.80 2.00
N TYR A 524 -11.05 -41.27 0.97
CA TYR A 524 -12.33 -40.69 0.54
C TYR A 524 -13.36 -40.61 1.67
N ASP A 525 -13.38 -41.58 2.58
CA ASP A 525 -14.28 -41.59 3.72
C ASP A 525 -14.13 -40.33 4.60
N GLN A 526 -12.90 -39.84 4.78
CA GLN A 526 -12.58 -38.64 5.54
C GLN A 526 -12.58 -37.36 4.69
N LEU A 527 -12.50 -37.46 3.36
CA LEU A 527 -12.51 -36.30 2.47
C LEU A 527 -13.87 -35.60 2.56
N GLN A 528 -13.89 -34.35 2.99
CA GLN A 528 -15.09 -33.52 3.15
C GLN A 528 -15.34 -32.64 1.93
N ALA A 529 -14.29 -32.08 1.34
CA ALA A 529 -14.39 -31.21 0.18
C ALA A 529 -13.08 -31.12 -0.63
N VAL A 530 -13.21 -30.66 -1.87
CA VAL A 530 -12.12 -30.31 -2.78
C VAL A 530 -12.36 -28.88 -3.26
N LEU A 531 -11.35 -28.03 -3.20
CA LEU A 531 -11.35 -26.68 -3.77
C LEU A 531 -10.19 -26.54 -4.75
N VAL A 532 -10.49 -26.12 -5.96
CA VAL A 532 -9.51 -26.01 -7.04
C VAL A 532 -9.21 -24.55 -7.30
N ASP A 533 -7.93 -24.26 -7.50
CA ASP A 533 -7.40 -22.90 -7.66
C ASP A 533 -7.79 -21.95 -6.50
N PRO A 534 -7.57 -22.36 -5.23
CA PRO A 534 -8.06 -21.62 -4.06
C PRO A 534 -7.52 -20.18 -3.94
N TYR A 535 -6.37 -19.90 -4.55
CA TYR A 535 -5.71 -18.60 -4.51
C TYR A 535 -5.78 -17.83 -5.83
N PHE A 536 -6.57 -18.33 -6.80
CA PHE A 536 -6.68 -17.75 -8.14
C PHE A 536 -5.31 -17.57 -8.82
N ASP A 537 -4.46 -18.60 -8.75
CA ASP A 537 -3.09 -18.59 -9.26
C ASP A 537 -3.06 -18.85 -10.78
N VAL A 538 -4.16 -19.35 -11.36
CA VAL A 538 -4.24 -19.74 -12.77
C VAL A 538 -5.01 -18.70 -13.57
N PHE A 539 -4.45 -18.22 -14.69
CA PHE A 539 -5.23 -17.43 -15.65
C PHE A 539 -6.29 -18.29 -16.32
N ARG A 540 -7.54 -18.11 -15.92
CA ARG A 540 -8.71 -18.83 -16.42
C ARG A 540 -9.92 -17.92 -16.51
N THR A 541 -10.90 -18.33 -17.31
CA THR A 541 -12.22 -17.74 -17.26
C THR A 541 -12.87 -18.14 -15.93
N LEU A 542 -13.28 -17.16 -15.13
CA LEU A 542 -14.11 -17.42 -13.96
C LEU A 542 -15.52 -17.81 -14.39
N ASP A 543 -16.09 -18.77 -13.67
CA ASP A 543 -17.52 -19.02 -13.78
C ASP A 543 -18.33 -17.87 -13.16
N ARG A 544 -19.55 -17.65 -13.65
CA ARG A 544 -20.45 -16.62 -13.12
C ARG A 544 -20.80 -16.85 -11.66
N GLU A 545 -20.80 -18.09 -11.19
CA GLU A 545 -21.04 -18.42 -9.78
C GLU A 545 -19.87 -17.97 -8.89
N GLU A 546 -18.64 -17.97 -9.40
CA GLU A 546 -17.44 -17.48 -8.70
C GLU A 546 -17.34 -15.94 -8.65
N MET A 547 -18.17 -15.27 -9.45
CA MET A 547 -18.24 -13.83 -9.58
C MET A 547 -19.54 -13.28 -9.01
N PRO A 548 -19.52 -12.64 -7.83
CA PRO A 548 -20.72 -11.99 -7.30
C PRO A 548 -21.16 -10.87 -8.26
N PRO A 549 -22.47 -10.68 -8.48
CA PRO A 549 -22.97 -9.65 -9.38
C PRO A 549 -22.69 -8.25 -8.81
N THR A 550 -22.25 -7.31 -9.65
CA THR A 550 -21.81 -5.97 -9.21
C THR A 550 -22.52 -4.84 -9.97
N ILE A 551 -22.43 -3.62 -9.42
CA ILE A 551 -22.94 -2.40 -10.07
C ILE A 551 -22.25 -2.17 -11.42
N GLY A 552 -20.95 -2.47 -11.50
CA GLY A 552 -20.15 -2.34 -12.72
C GLY A 552 -20.58 -3.30 -13.82
N GLU A 553 -21.02 -4.52 -13.45
CA GLU A 553 -21.61 -5.46 -14.40
C GLU A 553 -22.91 -4.91 -15.02
N LEU A 554 -23.73 -4.23 -14.22
CA LEU A 554 -24.93 -3.56 -14.72
C LEU A 554 -24.60 -2.40 -15.65
N PHE A 555 -23.64 -1.53 -15.31
CA PHE A 555 -23.26 -0.40 -16.17
C PHE A 555 -22.45 -0.81 -17.42
N GLY A 556 -21.75 -1.95 -17.36
CA GLY A 556 -20.97 -2.50 -18.48
C GLY A 556 -21.76 -3.41 -19.42
N ALA A 557 -23.02 -3.71 -19.13
CA ALA A 557 -23.82 -4.57 -19.99
C ALA A 557 -24.12 -3.89 -21.34
N GLU A 558 -24.01 -4.64 -22.44
CA GLU A 558 -24.25 -4.13 -23.80
C GLU A 558 -25.67 -3.55 -23.97
N ILE A 559 -26.65 -4.18 -23.34
CA ILE A 559 -28.06 -3.81 -23.38
C ILE A 559 -28.60 -3.80 -21.95
N ILE A 560 -29.26 -2.70 -21.56
CA ILE A 560 -29.79 -2.53 -20.20
C ILE A 560 -31.26 -2.07 -20.26
N SER A 561 -32.09 -2.55 -19.34
CA SER A 561 -33.42 -1.99 -19.10
C SER A 561 -33.52 -1.30 -17.76
N PHE A 562 -34.16 -0.12 -17.73
CA PHE A 562 -34.52 0.58 -16.51
C PHE A 562 -36.03 0.51 -16.32
N VAL A 563 -36.46 -0.16 -15.25
CA VAL A 563 -37.87 -0.33 -14.90
C VAL A 563 -38.28 0.73 -13.88
N LEU A 564 -39.07 1.70 -14.32
CA LEU A 564 -39.46 2.86 -13.52
C LEU A 564 -40.77 2.59 -12.74
N PRO A 565 -40.87 3.07 -11.49
CA PRO A 565 -42.09 2.96 -10.71
C PRO A 565 -43.13 4.02 -11.14
N GLN A 566 -44.32 3.94 -10.56
CA GLN A 566 -45.36 4.96 -10.79
C GLN A 566 -45.09 6.23 -9.96
N ALA A 567 -44.64 6.10 -8.72
CA ALA A 567 -44.33 7.25 -7.89
C ALA A 567 -43.02 7.92 -8.33
N ASN A 568 -42.96 9.25 -8.21
CA ASN A 568 -41.75 10.05 -8.44
C ASN A 568 -41.05 9.80 -9.80
N ARG A 569 -41.76 9.28 -10.81
CA ARG A 569 -41.21 8.88 -12.11
C ARG A 569 -40.32 9.92 -12.78
N GLN A 570 -40.66 11.20 -12.64
CA GLN A 570 -39.88 12.31 -13.16
C GLN A 570 -38.46 12.43 -12.57
N HIS A 571 -38.25 12.00 -11.31
CA HIS A 571 -36.93 11.98 -10.68
C HIS A 571 -36.13 10.78 -11.16
N TRP A 572 -36.75 9.60 -11.21
CA TRP A 572 -36.13 8.38 -11.74
C TRP A 572 -35.74 8.52 -13.22
N ALA A 573 -36.58 9.15 -14.04
CA ALA A 573 -36.27 9.41 -15.45
C ALA A 573 -34.99 10.25 -15.63
N ARG A 574 -34.74 11.23 -14.76
CA ARG A 574 -33.48 12.01 -14.79
C ARG A 574 -32.25 11.19 -14.44
N MET A 575 -32.38 10.27 -13.47
CA MET A 575 -31.31 9.34 -13.15
C MET A 575 -31.00 8.44 -14.34
N VAL A 576 -32.04 7.91 -14.99
CA VAL A 576 -31.90 7.07 -16.18
C VAL A 576 -31.30 7.85 -17.35
N GLU A 577 -31.70 9.10 -17.60
CA GLU A 577 -31.08 9.95 -18.63
C GLU A 577 -29.56 10.09 -18.44
N SER A 578 -29.10 10.19 -17.18
CA SER A 578 -27.67 10.25 -16.87
C SER A 578 -26.98 8.90 -17.05
N PHE A 579 -27.61 7.80 -16.60
CA PHE A 579 -27.02 6.46 -16.63
C PHE A 579 -27.08 5.79 -18.01
N ALA A 580 -28.00 6.20 -18.88
CA ALA A 580 -28.16 5.69 -20.24
C ALA A 580 -27.20 6.35 -21.25
N ALA A 581 -26.40 7.34 -20.83
CA ALA A 581 -25.50 8.05 -21.73
C ALA A 581 -24.40 7.09 -22.26
N GLY A 582 -24.44 6.78 -23.56
CA GLY A 582 -23.43 5.94 -24.22
C GLY A 582 -23.73 4.44 -24.28
N VAL A 583 -24.91 3.99 -23.80
CA VAL A 583 -25.29 2.56 -23.74
C VAL A 583 -26.65 2.32 -24.41
N ASP A 584 -26.91 1.12 -24.94
CA ASP A 584 -28.23 0.75 -25.48
C ASP A 584 -29.23 0.49 -24.32
N ALA A 585 -29.82 1.58 -23.84
CA ALA A 585 -30.72 1.59 -22.69
C ALA A 585 -32.19 1.65 -23.11
N GLN A 586 -33.01 0.77 -22.51
CA GLN A 586 -34.46 0.76 -22.68
C GLN A 586 -35.18 1.18 -21.40
N ILE A 587 -35.99 2.24 -21.50
CA ILE A 587 -36.81 2.73 -20.39
C ILE A 587 -38.17 2.07 -20.46
N VAL A 588 -38.55 1.37 -19.38
CA VAL A 588 -39.80 0.61 -19.28
C VAL A 588 -40.55 1.06 -18.05
N ASN A 589 -41.85 1.33 -18.14
CA ASN A 589 -42.65 1.57 -16.93
C ASN A 589 -43.09 0.22 -16.36
N ALA A 590 -43.06 0.09 -15.03
CA ALA A 590 -43.41 -1.15 -14.37
C ALA A 590 -44.84 -1.64 -14.69
N GLU A 591 -45.79 -0.73 -14.95
CA GLU A 591 -47.15 -1.09 -15.33
C GLU A 591 -47.32 -1.61 -16.78
N ASP A 592 -46.30 -1.44 -17.63
CA ASP A 592 -46.35 -1.81 -19.04
C ASP A 592 -45.82 -3.23 -19.31
N ILE A 593 -45.23 -3.88 -18.31
CA ILE A 593 -44.66 -5.23 -18.39
C ILE A 593 -45.26 -6.16 -17.33
N ALA A 594 -45.45 -7.43 -17.72
CA ALA A 594 -45.92 -8.46 -16.79
C ALA A 594 -44.75 -9.20 -16.11
N GLU A 595 -43.60 -9.29 -16.78
CA GLU A 595 -42.41 -10.01 -16.36
C GLU A 595 -41.15 -9.22 -16.74
N LEU A 596 -40.05 -9.47 -16.05
CA LEU A 596 -38.75 -8.85 -16.33
C LEU A 596 -38.16 -9.40 -17.64
N PRO A 597 -37.50 -8.56 -18.46
CA PRO A 597 -36.73 -9.01 -19.62
C PRO A 597 -35.66 -10.04 -19.22
N GLN A 598 -35.53 -11.14 -19.98
CA GLN A 598 -34.58 -12.23 -19.69
C GLN A 598 -33.35 -12.24 -20.62
N ASP A 599 -33.29 -11.29 -21.55
CA ASP A 599 -32.28 -11.17 -22.60
C ASP A 599 -31.29 -10.00 -22.37
N ARG A 600 -31.39 -9.32 -21.23
CA ARG A 600 -30.60 -8.13 -20.87
C ARG A 600 -30.57 -7.89 -19.36
N SER A 601 -29.56 -7.17 -18.88
CA SER A 601 -29.49 -6.77 -17.46
C SER A 601 -30.54 -5.68 -17.15
N VAL A 602 -31.02 -5.65 -15.90
CA VAL A 602 -32.17 -4.80 -15.54
C VAL A 602 -31.94 -4.04 -14.24
N TRP A 603 -32.13 -2.72 -14.28
CA TRP A 603 -32.27 -1.87 -13.10
C TRP A 603 -33.74 -1.71 -12.72
N ILE A 604 -34.07 -2.00 -11.46
CA ILE A 604 -35.38 -1.79 -10.85
C ILE A 604 -35.28 -0.59 -9.92
N LEU A 605 -36.05 0.45 -10.23
CA LEU A 605 -35.96 1.73 -9.53
C LEU A 605 -37.14 1.91 -8.58
N GLY A 606 -36.85 2.31 -7.35
CA GLY A 606 -37.82 2.61 -6.29
C GLY A 606 -38.34 1.38 -5.54
N ARG A 607 -38.52 1.52 -4.22
CA ARG A 607 -39.08 0.47 -3.35
C ARG A 607 -40.53 0.12 -3.65
N ASP A 608 -41.28 1.07 -4.22
CA ASP A 608 -42.68 0.88 -4.63
C ASP A 608 -42.83 0.14 -5.97
N ASN A 609 -41.70 -0.22 -6.60
CA ASN A 609 -41.70 -0.98 -7.85
C ASN A 609 -42.18 -2.42 -7.61
N PRO A 610 -43.17 -2.93 -8.35
CA PRO A 610 -43.70 -4.28 -8.16
C PRO A 610 -42.66 -5.39 -8.36
N PHE A 611 -41.56 -5.11 -9.07
CA PHE A 611 -40.48 -6.08 -9.31
C PHE A 611 -39.37 -6.04 -8.26
N ALA A 612 -39.40 -5.12 -7.27
CA ALA A 612 -38.37 -5.03 -6.23
C ALA A 612 -38.20 -6.35 -5.45
N GLN A 613 -39.31 -7.07 -5.20
CA GLN A 613 -39.28 -8.37 -4.53
C GLN A 613 -38.47 -9.43 -5.29
N SER A 614 -38.41 -9.34 -6.62
CA SER A 614 -37.59 -10.25 -7.43
C SER A 614 -36.10 -10.08 -7.13
N VAL A 615 -35.65 -8.86 -6.84
CA VAL A 615 -34.25 -8.58 -6.46
C VAL A 615 -33.97 -9.11 -5.08
N PHE A 616 -34.88 -8.86 -4.13
CA PHE A 616 -34.71 -9.34 -2.76
C PHE A 616 -34.65 -10.86 -2.70
N ALA A 617 -35.58 -11.56 -3.37
CA ALA A 617 -35.57 -13.01 -3.47
C ALA A 617 -34.29 -13.55 -4.13
N ALA A 618 -33.82 -12.91 -5.21
CA ALA A 618 -32.57 -13.29 -5.86
C ALA A 618 -31.32 -13.00 -5.01
N SER A 619 -31.44 -12.13 -3.99
CA SER A 619 -30.34 -11.76 -3.09
C SER A 619 -30.30 -12.60 -1.81
N GLU A 620 -31.32 -13.40 -1.51
CA GLU A 620 -31.37 -14.27 -0.33
C GLU A 620 -30.18 -15.24 -0.28
N LEU A 621 -29.70 -15.69 -1.45
CA LEU A 621 -28.50 -16.53 -1.60
C LEU A 621 -27.25 -15.88 -0.97
N TYR A 622 -27.19 -14.54 -0.95
CA TYR A 622 -26.07 -13.78 -0.39
C TYR A 622 -26.31 -13.36 1.06
N GLY A 623 -27.31 -13.94 1.74
CA GLY A 623 -27.65 -13.63 3.13
C GLY A 623 -28.43 -12.32 3.30
N VAL A 624 -29.10 -11.84 2.24
CA VAL A 624 -29.96 -10.66 2.32
C VAL A 624 -31.30 -11.03 2.92
N GLU A 625 -31.70 -10.34 3.98
CA GLU A 625 -33.04 -10.43 4.57
C GLU A 625 -33.75 -9.08 4.48
N THR A 626 -35.06 -9.08 4.24
CA THR A 626 -35.83 -7.83 4.12
C THR A 626 -36.92 -7.73 5.18
N SER A 627 -37.14 -6.51 5.65
CA SER A 627 -38.23 -6.15 6.55
C SER A 627 -38.97 -4.92 6.02
N PRO A 628 -40.16 -4.59 6.55
CA PRO A 628 -40.86 -3.36 6.13
C PRO A 628 -40.08 -2.06 6.39
N SER A 629 -39.14 -2.06 7.35
CA SER A 629 -38.40 -0.88 7.79
C SER A 629 -36.94 -0.84 7.34
N GLY A 630 -36.41 -1.92 6.76
CA GLY A 630 -35.00 -2.00 6.38
C GLY A 630 -34.63 -3.32 5.71
N ILE A 631 -33.34 -3.45 5.42
CA ILE A 631 -32.70 -4.59 4.76
C ILE A 631 -31.45 -5.01 5.55
N LEU A 632 -31.29 -6.30 5.80
CA LEU A 632 -30.05 -6.89 6.29
C LEU A 632 -29.17 -7.15 5.07
N MET A 633 -28.01 -6.49 4.99
CA MET A 633 -27.04 -6.72 3.91
C MET A 633 -25.61 -6.64 4.46
N GLY A 634 -24.79 -7.63 4.10
CA GLY A 634 -23.42 -7.75 4.62
C GLY A 634 -23.35 -7.95 6.14
N GLY A 635 -24.35 -8.63 6.73
CA GLY A 635 -24.45 -8.83 8.18
C GLY A 635 -24.81 -7.58 8.99
N ARG A 636 -25.18 -6.47 8.34
CA ARG A 636 -25.59 -5.21 8.99
C ARG A 636 -27.05 -4.90 8.69
N ASP A 637 -27.81 -4.58 9.73
CA ASP A 637 -29.18 -4.06 9.59
C ASP A 637 -29.13 -2.61 9.11
N VAL A 638 -29.75 -2.37 7.95
CA VAL A 638 -29.81 -1.04 7.32
C VAL A 638 -31.25 -0.58 7.23
N GLU A 639 -31.57 0.50 7.94
CA GLU A 639 -32.91 1.11 7.86
C GLU A 639 -33.16 1.74 6.50
N PHE A 640 -34.41 1.81 6.09
CA PHE A 640 -34.79 2.50 4.86
C PHE A 640 -34.96 4.01 5.04
N ALA A 641 -35.23 4.46 6.27
CA ALA A 641 -35.45 5.88 6.55
C ALA A 641 -34.17 6.69 6.37
N ASP A 642 -34.29 7.88 5.76
CA ASP A 642 -33.18 8.83 5.56
C ASP A 642 -31.98 8.25 4.78
N ARG A 643 -32.26 7.26 3.92
CA ARG A 643 -31.22 6.48 3.23
C ARG A 643 -31.52 6.25 1.76
N SER A 644 -30.44 6.04 1.01
CA SER A 644 -30.47 5.52 -0.36
C SER A 644 -29.73 4.18 -0.39
N ASN A 645 -30.35 3.14 -0.93
CA ASN A 645 -29.83 1.78 -0.90
C ASN A 645 -29.69 1.23 -2.31
N VAL A 646 -28.61 0.49 -2.56
CA VAL A 646 -28.35 -0.19 -3.82
C VAL A 646 -28.06 -1.65 -3.55
N LEU A 647 -28.67 -2.53 -4.34
CA LEU A 647 -28.52 -3.97 -4.24
C LEU A 647 -28.41 -4.55 -5.65
N VAL A 648 -27.49 -5.48 -5.85
CA VAL A 648 -27.34 -6.18 -7.13
C VAL A 648 -27.46 -7.68 -6.88
N ALA A 649 -28.18 -8.39 -7.74
CA ALA A 649 -28.37 -9.83 -7.69
C ALA A 649 -28.18 -10.44 -9.08
N ARG A 650 -28.09 -11.77 -9.15
CA ARG A 650 -28.12 -12.50 -10.42
C ARG A 650 -29.55 -12.53 -10.95
N HIS A 651 -29.73 -12.37 -12.25
CA HIS A 651 -31.05 -12.37 -12.84
C HIS A 651 -31.68 -13.78 -12.75
N PRO A 652 -32.88 -13.94 -12.15
CA PRO A 652 -33.42 -15.26 -11.83
C PRO A 652 -33.78 -16.11 -13.06
N GLY A 653 -34.00 -15.47 -14.22
CA GLY A 653 -34.26 -16.16 -15.48
C GLY A 653 -33.02 -16.47 -16.32
N ASN A 654 -31.86 -15.89 -15.97
CA ASN A 654 -30.62 -16.03 -16.73
C ASN A 654 -29.42 -15.62 -15.86
N SER A 655 -28.61 -16.57 -15.43
CA SER A 655 -27.46 -16.33 -14.53
C SER A 655 -26.35 -15.47 -15.16
N ASP A 656 -26.31 -15.34 -16.48
CA ASP A 656 -25.37 -14.46 -17.19
C ASP A 656 -25.71 -12.97 -17.08
N LEU A 657 -26.89 -12.64 -16.56
CA LEU A 657 -27.39 -11.28 -16.47
C LEU A 657 -27.49 -10.82 -15.01
N ALA A 658 -27.43 -9.51 -14.82
CA ALA A 658 -27.52 -8.88 -13.50
C ALA A 658 -28.88 -8.16 -13.32
N LEU A 659 -29.32 -8.12 -12.06
CA LEU A 659 -30.51 -7.43 -11.62
C LEU A 659 -30.15 -6.42 -10.54
N GLY A 660 -30.34 -5.14 -10.80
CA GLY A 660 -30.05 -4.07 -9.86
C GLY A 660 -31.30 -3.50 -9.22
N PHE A 661 -31.19 -3.03 -7.99
CA PHE A 661 -32.21 -2.30 -7.26
C PHE A 661 -31.64 -0.99 -6.73
N ILE A 662 -32.35 0.11 -6.95
CA ILE A 662 -32.01 1.42 -6.37
C ILE A 662 -33.23 1.94 -5.63
N ASP A 663 -33.03 2.25 -4.35
CA ASP A 663 -34.01 2.92 -3.51
C ASP A 663 -33.43 4.24 -3.00
N VAL A 664 -34.27 5.28 -2.98
CA VAL A 664 -33.93 6.61 -2.48
C VAL A 664 -35.13 7.06 -1.65
N ASP A 665 -34.98 7.16 -0.33
CA ASP A 665 -36.08 7.56 0.56
C ASP A 665 -36.48 9.03 0.32
N GLN A 666 -35.49 9.92 0.37
CA GLN A 666 -35.68 11.36 0.13
C GLN A 666 -35.15 11.74 -1.25
N MET A 667 -36.05 12.14 -2.16
CA MET A 667 -35.70 12.50 -3.55
C MET A 667 -34.70 13.67 -3.67
N ILE A 668 -34.46 14.42 -2.59
CA ILE A 668 -33.41 15.46 -2.54
C ILE A 668 -32.00 14.87 -2.66
N ALA A 669 -31.79 13.61 -2.25
CA ALA A 669 -30.52 12.89 -2.40
C ALA A 669 -30.26 12.39 -3.84
N MET A 670 -31.26 12.45 -4.73
CA MET A 670 -31.18 11.93 -6.10
C MET A 670 -30.01 12.50 -6.91
N PRO A 671 -29.72 13.82 -6.91
CA PRO A 671 -28.57 14.36 -7.65
C PRO A 671 -27.24 13.78 -7.16
N GLY A 672 -27.05 13.66 -5.84
CA GLY A 672 -25.84 13.06 -5.27
C GLY A 672 -25.72 11.57 -5.60
N MET A 673 -26.83 10.83 -5.67
CA MET A 673 -26.83 9.43 -6.10
C MET A 673 -26.46 9.28 -7.59
N ILE A 674 -26.95 10.18 -8.45
CA ILE A 674 -26.60 10.19 -9.90
C ILE A 674 -25.10 10.43 -10.09
N GLU A 675 -24.53 11.37 -9.34
CA GLU A 675 -23.11 11.68 -9.41
C GLU A 675 -22.25 10.53 -8.84
N LYS A 676 -22.62 9.98 -7.69
CA LYS A 676 -21.76 9.04 -6.95
C LYS A 676 -21.82 7.61 -7.49
N LEU A 677 -23.00 7.08 -7.81
CA LEU A 677 -23.21 5.65 -8.01
C LEU A 677 -22.32 5.00 -9.11
N PRO A 678 -22.06 5.65 -10.27
CA PRO A 678 -21.15 5.09 -11.29
C PRO A 678 -19.72 4.82 -10.79
N HIS A 679 -19.26 5.53 -9.76
CA HIS A 679 -17.94 5.34 -9.15
C HIS A 679 -17.85 4.12 -8.21
N TYR A 680 -18.97 3.43 -7.96
CA TYR A 680 -19.04 2.27 -7.06
C TYR A 680 -19.17 0.93 -7.82
N GLY A 681 -18.69 0.86 -9.06
CA GLY A 681 -18.85 -0.30 -9.94
C GLY A 681 -18.39 -1.64 -9.34
N LYS A 682 -17.39 -1.66 -8.46
CA LYS A 682 -16.91 -2.91 -7.86
C LYS A 682 -17.83 -3.54 -6.82
N TYR A 683 -18.79 -2.79 -6.27
CA TYR A 683 -19.62 -3.24 -5.15
C TYR A 683 -20.91 -3.93 -5.62
N SER A 684 -21.40 -4.86 -4.81
CA SER A 684 -22.70 -5.53 -5.01
C SER A 684 -23.82 -4.86 -4.22
N TYR A 685 -23.50 -4.20 -3.11
CA TYR A 685 -24.48 -3.47 -2.29
C TYR A 685 -23.89 -2.21 -1.66
N LEU A 686 -24.75 -1.21 -1.46
CA LEU A 686 -24.41 0.08 -0.87
C LEU A 686 -25.56 0.62 -0.02
N SER A 687 -25.22 1.36 1.03
CA SER A 687 -26.12 2.31 1.68
C SER A 687 -25.46 3.69 1.76
N PHE A 688 -26.27 4.72 1.59
CA PHE A 688 -25.90 6.11 1.76
C PHE A 688 -26.85 6.78 2.74
N LEU A 689 -26.31 7.57 3.66
CA LEU A 689 -27.06 8.32 4.67
C LEU A 689 -27.24 9.79 4.24
N GLY A 690 -28.45 10.32 4.46
CA GLY A 690 -28.78 11.74 4.39
C GLY A 690 -29.02 12.31 2.99
N ASP A 691 -29.39 13.59 2.96
CA ASP A 691 -29.71 14.35 1.76
C ASP A 691 -28.49 14.57 0.83
N GLU A 692 -27.29 14.61 1.39
CA GLU A 692 -26.01 14.57 0.66
C GLU A 692 -25.43 13.15 0.84
N PRO A 693 -25.79 12.19 -0.03
CA PRO A 693 -25.65 10.77 0.24
C PRO A 693 -24.20 10.41 0.56
N THR A 694 -23.93 10.08 1.81
CA THR A 694 -22.60 9.69 2.30
C THR A 694 -22.58 8.19 2.54
N ASN A 695 -21.66 7.47 1.89
CA ASN A 695 -21.63 6.02 1.98
C ASN A 695 -21.17 5.56 3.36
N ASP A 696 -21.96 4.72 4.01
CA ASP A 696 -21.66 4.16 5.33
C ASP A 696 -21.69 2.61 5.35
N VAL A 697 -22.34 2.00 4.36
CA VAL A 697 -22.31 0.56 4.13
C VAL A 697 -21.95 0.29 2.67
N LYS A 698 -21.00 -0.63 2.45
CA LYS A 698 -20.62 -1.11 1.12
C LYS A 698 -20.06 -2.52 1.24
N GLY A 699 -20.18 -3.30 0.18
CA GLY A 699 -19.48 -4.57 0.07
C GLY A 699 -19.79 -5.31 -1.21
N ILE A 700 -19.21 -6.50 -1.29
CA ILE A 700 -19.32 -7.43 -2.41
C ILE A 700 -19.89 -8.72 -1.82
N TRP A 701 -20.81 -9.39 -2.53
CA TRP A 701 -21.31 -10.67 -2.04
C TRP A 701 -20.21 -11.72 -2.01
N SER A 702 -20.31 -12.67 -1.08
CA SER A 702 -19.60 -13.94 -1.23
C SER A 702 -20.26 -14.78 -2.34
N SER A 703 -19.46 -15.63 -2.99
CA SER A 703 -19.93 -16.60 -3.97
C SER A 703 -20.07 -17.96 -3.29
N PRO A 704 -21.27 -18.33 -2.78
CA PRO A 704 -21.45 -19.53 -1.96
C PRO A 704 -21.40 -20.83 -2.78
N GLU A 705 -21.57 -20.74 -4.09
CA GLU A 705 -21.53 -21.86 -5.03
C GLU A 705 -20.41 -21.58 -6.04
N SER A 706 -19.57 -22.58 -6.31
CA SER A 706 -18.50 -22.51 -7.31
C SER A 706 -18.36 -23.87 -7.99
N PRO A 707 -18.27 -23.92 -9.33
CA PRO A 707 -17.99 -25.16 -10.05
C PRO A 707 -16.56 -25.67 -9.83
N MET A 708 -15.70 -24.87 -9.19
CA MET A 708 -14.35 -25.25 -8.77
C MET A 708 -14.32 -25.84 -7.36
N GLN A 709 -15.50 -26.00 -6.75
CA GLN A 709 -15.68 -26.58 -5.43
C GLN A 709 -16.50 -27.87 -5.53
N TRP A 710 -16.05 -28.91 -4.84
CA TRP A 710 -16.84 -30.11 -4.59
C TRP A 710 -16.99 -30.32 -3.09
N VAL A 711 -18.22 -30.49 -2.62
CA VAL A 711 -18.52 -30.86 -1.22
C VAL A 711 -19.08 -32.27 -1.21
N LYS A 712 -18.62 -33.09 -0.27
CA LYS A 712 -19.08 -34.48 -0.14
C LYS A 712 -20.59 -34.53 0.06
N PRO A 713 -21.33 -35.31 -0.74
CA PRO A 713 -22.77 -35.41 -0.60
C PRO A 713 -23.19 -35.87 0.80
N ASN A 714 -24.19 -35.17 1.37
CA ASN A 714 -24.75 -35.44 2.71
C ASN A 714 -23.80 -35.16 3.90
N LEU A 715 -22.78 -34.32 3.72
CA LEU A 715 -21.94 -33.86 4.82
C LEU A 715 -22.78 -33.15 5.90
N GLN A 716 -22.48 -33.40 7.19
CA GLN A 716 -23.11 -32.69 8.31
C GLN A 716 -22.21 -31.54 8.77
N GLY A 717 -22.67 -30.29 8.59
CA GLY A 717 -21.91 -29.08 8.90
C GLY A 717 -21.36 -28.39 7.65
N ALA A 718 -20.92 -27.16 7.80
CA ALA A 718 -20.29 -26.38 6.73
C ALA A 718 -18.77 -26.60 6.73
N VAL A 719 -18.17 -26.69 5.53
CA VAL A 719 -16.72 -26.66 5.36
C VAL A 719 -16.26 -25.21 5.37
N ASN A 720 -15.25 -24.88 6.16
CA ASN A 720 -14.66 -23.55 6.16
C ASN A 720 -13.59 -23.44 5.07
N PHE A 721 -13.98 -22.99 3.88
CA PHE A 721 -13.06 -22.79 2.76
C PHE A 721 -12.12 -21.59 2.92
N GLU A 722 -12.38 -20.70 3.88
CA GLU A 722 -11.52 -19.54 4.16
C GLU A 722 -10.29 -19.91 4.99
N ASN A 723 -10.26 -21.12 5.55
CA ASN A 723 -9.17 -21.61 6.38
C ASN A 723 -7.98 -22.12 5.54
N LEU A 724 -7.52 -21.29 4.61
CA LEU A 724 -6.37 -21.55 3.77
C LEU A 724 -5.08 -21.07 4.48
N PRO A 725 -3.94 -21.74 4.28
CA PRO A 725 -2.65 -21.21 4.69
C PRO A 725 -2.41 -19.80 4.13
N ALA A 726 -1.89 -18.89 4.94
CA ALA A 726 -1.48 -17.57 4.49
C ALA A 726 -0.33 -17.69 3.48
N GLN A 727 -0.39 -16.90 2.39
CA GLN A 727 0.70 -16.80 1.42
C GLN A 727 1.67 -15.71 1.88
N GLU A 728 2.95 -16.06 2.00
CA GLU A 728 4.00 -15.06 2.25
C GLU A 728 4.19 -14.18 1.02
N PRO A 729 4.27 -12.85 1.18
CA PRO A 729 4.49 -11.96 0.05
C PRO A 729 5.90 -12.12 -0.51
N LEU A 730 6.09 -11.77 -1.79
CA LEU A 730 7.41 -11.83 -2.45
C LEU A 730 8.48 -11.03 -1.70
N THR A 731 8.06 -9.93 -1.09
CA THR A 731 8.85 -9.07 -0.21
C THR A 731 7.91 -8.16 0.58
N VAL A 732 8.45 -7.39 1.52
CA VAL A 732 7.73 -6.39 2.32
C VAL A 732 8.35 -5.02 2.15
N LEU A 733 7.53 -3.97 2.19
CA LEU A 733 8.02 -2.60 2.15
C LEU A 733 8.90 -2.33 3.37
N PRO A 734 10.17 -1.88 3.20
CA PRO A 734 11.01 -1.54 4.33
C PRO A 734 10.33 -0.51 5.22
N SER A 735 10.38 -0.70 6.54
CA SER A 735 9.80 0.25 7.47
C SER A 735 10.45 1.62 7.33
N LYS A 736 9.67 2.70 7.48
CA LYS A 736 10.18 4.07 7.43
C LYS A 736 11.16 4.33 8.58
N TYR A 737 10.91 3.72 9.74
CA TYR A 737 11.75 3.84 10.92
C TYR A 737 12.69 2.63 11.01
N MET A 738 13.97 2.90 11.23
CA MET A 738 14.98 1.85 11.31
C MET A 738 14.81 1.06 12.60
N ILE A 739 14.37 -0.19 12.45
CA ILE A 739 14.17 -1.16 13.54
C ILE A 739 15.40 -1.26 14.46
N ASP A 740 16.61 -1.15 13.90
CA ASP A 740 17.85 -1.22 14.67
C ASP A 740 18.06 0.00 15.59
N GLN A 741 17.63 1.20 15.19
CA GLN A 741 17.72 2.42 16.03
C GLN A 741 16.72 2.37 17.19
N LEU A 742 15.48 1.96 16.91
CA LEU A 742 14.46 1.70 17.94
C LEU A 742 14.98 0.67 18.97
N ARG A 743 15.58 -0.43 18.50
CA ARG A 743 16.19 -1.46 19.35
C ARG A 743 17.32 -0.89 20.19
N GLU A 744 18.22 -0.09 19.61
CA GLU A 744 19.36 0.49 20.31
C GLU A 744 18.90 1.37 21.48
N HIS A 745 17.97 2.29 21.24
CA HIS A 745 17.41 3.16 22.27
C HIS A 745 16.73 2.37 23.40
N ALA A 746 15.87 1.41 23.05
CA ALA A 746 15.15 0.62 24.06
C ALA A 746 16.10 -0.28 24.88
N THR A 747 17.13 -0.86 24.24
CA THR A 747 18.12 -1.71 24.90
C THR A 747 18.99 -0.91 25.87
N GLU A 748 19.46 0.27 25.45
CA GLU A 748 20.30 1.13 26.29
C GLU A 748 19.54 1.56 27.56
N LEU A 749 18.33 2.10 27.38
CA LEU A 749 17.51 2.62 28.49
C LEU A 749 17.06 1.52 29.46
N SER A 750 16.85 0.29 28.98
CA SER A 750 16.46 -0.87 29.81
C SER A 750 17.65 -1.65 30.41
N SER A 751 18.88 -1.23 30.13
CA SER A 751 20.07 -1.91 30.61
C SER A 751 20.26 -1.78 32.13
N ALA A 752 21.07 -2.69 32.69
CA ALA A 752 21.36 -2.69 34.13
C ALA A 752 22.06 -1.42 34.63
N GLU A 753 22.79 -0.71 33.74
CA GLU A 753 23.46 0.55 34.06
C GLU A 753 22.46 1.65 34.44
N PHE A 754 21.27 1.63 33.83
CA PHE A 754 20.20 2.59 34.09
C PHE A 754 19.34 2.21 35.30
N GLN A 755 19.67 1.13 36.02
CA GLN A 755 19.12 0.77 37.33
C GLN A 755 17.57 0.76 37.39
N GLY A 756 16.93 0.39 36.28
CA GLY A 756 15.48 0.41 36.13
C GLY A 756 14.83 1.80 36.24
N ARG A 757 15.62 2.86 36.05
CA ARG A 757 15.20 4.27 35.96
C ARG A 757 14.33 4.71 37.15
N GLY A 758 14.59 4.13 38.32
CA GLY A 758 13.84 4.42 39.53
C GLY A 758 14.12 5.82 40.07
N LEU A 759 13.09 6.52 40.54
CA LEU A 759 13.28 7.86 41.13
C LEU A 759 14.36 7.88 42.23
N GLY A 760 15.27 8.83 42.14
CA GLY A 760 16.37 9.02 43.11
C GLY A 760 17.57 8.09 42.94
N THR A 761 17.64 7.33 41.84
CA THR A 761 18.82 6.53 41.46
C THR A 761 19.74 7.30 40.52
N ASP A 762 21.00 6.86 40.37
CA ASP A 762 21.89 7.42 39.33
C ASP A 762 21.37 7.08 37.92
N GLY A 763 20.65 5.96 37.79
CA GLY A 763 20.12 5.47 36.52
C GLY A 763 19.10 6.39 35.86
N ILE A 764 18.21 7.04 36.64
CA ILE A 764 17.27 8.03 36.07
C ILE A 764 17.99 9.31 35.62
N ASP A 765 19.07 9.71 36.31
CA ASP A 765 19.90 10.85 35.88
C ASP A 765 20.69 10.53 34.59
N LEU A 766 21.11 9.27 34.41
CA LEU A 766 21.70 8.78 33.16
C LEU A 766 20.67 8.76 32.02
N ALA A 767 19.44 8.30 32.27
CA ALA A 767 18.33 8.36 31.31
C ALA A 767 18.09 9.78 30.82
N ALA A 768 17.97 10.73 31.75
CA ALA A 768 17.78 12.15 31.42
C ALA A 768 18.92 12.72 30.56
N GLN A 769 20.17 12.35 30.85
CA GLN A 769 21.34 12.77 30.07
C GLN A 769 21.37 12.14 28.68
N TYR A 770 21.05 10.85 28.58
CA TYR A 770 20.97 10.12 27.32
C TYR A 770 19.92 10.76 26.41
N ILE A 771 18.69 10.94 26.89
CA ILE A 771 17.58 11.52 26.12
C ILE A 771 17.91 12.95 25.67
N ALA A 772 18.46 13.79 26.56
CA ALA A 772 18.90 15.14 26.18
C ALA A 772 20.03 15.12 25.12
N GLY A 773 20.90 14.09 25.16
CA GLY A 773 21.91 13.83 24.14
C GLY A 773 21.30 13.48 22.79
N GLN A 774 20.30 12.60 22.78
CA GLN A 774 19.58 12.20 21.57
C GLN A 774 18.76 13.36 20.98
N PHE A 775 18.05 14.14 21.80
CA PHE A 775 17.36 15.35 21.35
C PHE A 775 18.31 16.37 20.70
N ARG A 776 19.53 16.51 21.23
CA ARG A 776 20.56 17.34 20.63
C ARG A 776 21.05 16.76 19.29
N ALA A 777 21.29 15.46 19.23
CA ALA A 777 21.74 14.78 18.01
C ALA A 777 20.69 14.85 16.89
N ALA A 778 19.41 14.75 17.24
CA ALA A 778 18.28 14.94 16.36
C ALA A 778 18.17 16.38 15.80
N GLY A 779 18.77 17.37 16.48
CA GLY A 779 18.72 18.78 16.09
C GLY A 779 17.57 19.58 16.71
N LEU A 780 16.87 19.02 17.71
CA LEU A 780 15.83 19.76 18.44
C LEU A 780 16.40 20.99 19.13
N GLN A 781 15.64 22.08 19.14
CA GLN A 781 16.03 23.31 19.84
C GLN A 781 15.75 23.21 21.34
N THR A 782 16.64 23.83 22.13
CA THR A 782 16.46 23.94 23.59
C THR A 782 15.42 25.01 23.96
N LEU A 783 14.76 24.83 25.09
CA LEU A 783 13.93 25.87 25.71
C LEU A 783 14.76 26.66 26.72
N ASN A 784 14.83 28.00 26.57
CA ASN A 784 15.64 28.87 27.43
C ASN A 784 17.14 28.48 27.53
N GLY A 785 17.70 27.81 26.52
CA GLY A 785 19.11 27.39 26.48
C GLY A 785 19.42 26.07 27.19
N THR A 786 18.42 25.31 27.62
CA THR A 786 18.59 23.96 28.19
C THR A 786 17.49 23.00 27.69
N TYR A 787 17.74 21.69 27.74
CA TYR A 787 16.69 20.68 27.55
C TYR A 787 16.00 20.32 28.88
N SER A 788 16.56 20.70 30.03
CA SER A 788 16.09 20.24 31.34
C SER A 788 15.14 21.23 32.00
N GLN A 789 13.97 20.75 32.43
CA GLN A 789 13.07 21.42 33.36
C GLN A 789 13.20 20.75 34.74
N GLU A 790 13.88 21.41 35.68
CA GLU A 790 14.23 20.83 36.97
C GLU A 790 13.39 21.39 38.13
N TRP A 791 12.98 20.52 39.06
CA TRP A 791 12.38 20.91 40.34
C TRP A 791 12.73 19.92 41.47
N SER A 792 12.29 20.22 42.70
CA SER A 792 12.43 19.30 43.83
C SER A 792 11.05 18.85 44.29
N GLN A 793 10.89 17.55 44.49
CA GLN A 793 9.61 16.92 44.83
C GLN A 793 9.77 16.03 46.07
N SER A 794 8.84 16.17 47.02
CA SER A 794 8.76 15.23 48.14
C SER A 794 8.01 13.98 47.68
N VAL A 795 8.70 12.84 47.71
CA VAL A 795 8.17 11.52 47.33
C VAL A 795 8.11 10.63 48.57
N ALA A 796 6.99 9.95 48.76
CA ALA A 796 6.80 9.03 49.88
C ALA A 796 7.88 7.93 49.85
N GLY A 797 8.46 7.60 51.01
CA GLY A 797 9.55 6.61 51.10
C GLY A 797 10.93 7.07 50.61
N LYS A 798 11.03 8.11 49.78
CA LYS A 798 12.30 8.61 49.19
C LYS A 798 12.74 10.00 49.66
N GLY A 799 11.84 10.77 50.29
CA GLY A 799 12.15 12.13 50.75
C GLY A 799 12.13 13.14 49.60
N ASN A 800 12.91 14.22 49.70
CA ASN A 800 13.01 15.20 48.63
C ASN A 800 13.97 14.69 47.54
N VAL A 801 13.44 14.45 46.35
CA VAL A 801 14.18 13.98 45.17
C VAL A 801 14.27 15.14 44.17
N LYS A 802 15.38 15.21 43.43
CA LYS A 802 15.51 16.08 42.26
C LYS A 802 14.74 15.44 41.11
N MET A 803 13.85 16.19 40.48
CA MET A 803 13.07 15.75 39.32
C MET A 803 13.46 16.56 38.10
N VAL A 804 13.45 15.92 36.93
CA VAL A 804 13.84 16.54 35.68
C VAL A 804 12.91 16.06 34.56
N ASN A 805 12.22 16.96 33.87
CA ASN A 805 11.67 16.64 32.55
C ASN A 805 12.68 17.05 31.48
N ILE A 806 12.77 16.30 30.38
CA ILE A 806 13.60 16.65 29.23
C ILE A 806 12.70 17.13 28.10
N VAL A 807 12.97 18.31 27.56
CA VAL A 807 12.12 18.98 26.59
C VAL A 807 12.94 19.53 25.42
N GLY A 808 12.62 19.09 24.21
CA GLY A 808 13.15 19.63 22.96
C GLY A 808 12.04 20.18 22.06
N MET A 809 12.38 21.10 21.15
CA MET A 809 11.40 21.79 20.31
C MET A 809 11.78 21.82 18.83
N ILE A 810 10.79 21.58 17.97
CA ILE A 810 10.80 22.04 16.57
C ILE A 810 10.00 23.35 16.52
N PRO A 811 10.58 24.49 16.07
CA PRO A 811 9.87 25.75 16.01
C PRO A 811 8.82 25.77 14.89
N GLY A 812 7.71 26.46 15.11
CA GLY A 812 6.70 26.70 14.09
C GLY A 812 7.00 27.96 13.25
N VAL A 813 6.62 27.95 11.96
CA VAL A 813 6.80 29.10 11.06
C VAL A 813 5.70 30.15 11.18
N ASN A 814 4.51 29.76 11.65
CA ASN A 814 3.38 30.67 11.78
C ASN A 814 3.43 31.43 13.11
N ARG A 815 3.72 32.73 13.02
CA ARG A 815 3.83 33.61 14.18
C ARG A 815 2.54 33.68 15.01
N SER A 816 1.34 33.56 14.42
CA SER A 816 0.09 33.59 15.19
C SER A 816 -0.15 32.32 16.00
N LEU A 817 0.52 31.22 15.64
CA LEU A 817 0.42 29.92 16.31
C LEU A 817 1.63 29.62 17.23
N SER A 818 2.60 30.54 17.29
CA SER A 818 3.85 30.37 18.07
C SER A 818 3.65 30.14 19.57
N GLY A 819 2.49 30.47 20.13
CA GLY A 819 2.14 30.21 21.54
C GLY A 819 1.36 28.91 21.78
N ALA A 820 1.00 28.19 20.71
CA ALA A 820 0.07 27.06 20.76
C ALA A 820 0.71 25.74 20.28
N PRO A 821 1.66 25.19 21.06
CA PRO A 821 2.41 24.00 20.67
C PRO A 821 1.56 22.73 20.66
N VAL A 822 1.94 21.77 19.81
CA VAL A 822 1.60 20.35 19.96
C VAL A 822 2.61 19.71 20.91
N ILE A 823 2.15 18.89 21.85
CA ILE A 823 3.01 18.18 22.79
C ILE A 823 3.01 16.69 22.47
N ILE A 824 4.19 16.09 22.43
CA ILE A 824 4.39 14.65 22.31
C ILE A 824 5.14 14.21 23.56
N GLY A 825 4.56 13.27 24.29
CA GLY A 825 5.02 12.86 25.62
C GLY A 825 5.29 11.37 25.72
N ALA A 826 6.29 11.01 26.51
CA ALA A 826 6.48 9.67 27.06
C ALA A 826 7.17 9.81 28.42
N HIS A 827 6.86 8.97 29.40
CA HIS A 827 7.67 8.95 30.62
C HIS A 827 8.92 8.11 30.44
N TYR A 828 9.96 8.42 31.19
CA TYR A 828 11.22 7.68 31.15
C TYR A 828 11.61 7.05 32.48
N ASP A 829 10.88 7.32 33.57
CA ASP A 829 11.05 6.60 34.83
C ASP A 829 10.40 5.22 34.78
N HIS A 830 10.88 4.33 35.65
CA HIS A 830 10.27 3.01 35.89
C HIS A 830 10.50 2.58 37.36
N LEU A 831 10.25 1.32 37.70
CA LEU A 831 10.18 0.82 39.08
C LEU A 831 11.52 0.77 39.84
N GLY A 832 12.66 0.82 39.15
CA GLY A 832 13.99 0.81 39.77
C GLY A 832 14.52 -0.59 40.10
N ILE A 833 14.96 -0.80 41.35
CA ILE A 833 15.56 -2.06 41.82
C ILE A 833 14.57 -2.81 42.72
N ASP A 834 14.32 -4.08 42.43
CA ASP A 834 13.56 -4.97 43.30
C ASP A 834 14.28 -5.17 44.63
N ALA A 835 13.61 -4.79 45.72
CA ALA A 835 14.14 -4.91 47.07
C ALA A 835 14.36 -6.36 47.51
N GLN A 836 13.68 -7.34 46.90
CA GLN A 836 13.80 -8.76 47.27
C GLN A 836 14.95 -9.46 46.55
N SER A 837 15.00 -9.37 45.22
CA SER A 837 16.00 -10.03 44.39
C SER A 837 17.27 -9.21 44.18
N GLY A 838 17.22 -7.89 44.38
CA GLY A 838 18.31 -6.96 44.05
C GLY A 838 18.53 -6.77 42.55
N ARG A 839 17.64 -7.29 41.70
CA ARG A 839 17.66 -7.11 40.25
C ARG A 839 16.94 -5.82 39.86
N HIS A 840 17.33 -5.19 38.76
CA HIS A 840 16.60 -4.05 38.22
C HIS A 840 15.38 -4.51 37.43
N PHE A 841 14.32 -3.70 37.45
CA PHE A 841 13.21 -3.79 36.52
C PHE A 841 13.63 -3.13 35.21
N PRO A 842 13.79 -3.87 34.09
CA PRO A 842 14.33 -3.25 32.87
C PRO A 842 13.38 -2.25 32.24
N GLY A 843 12.06 -2.49 32.28
CA GLY A 843 11.05 -1.57 31.74
C GLY A 843 11.26 -1.33 30.25
N ALA A 844 11.42 -2.39 29.47
CA ALA A 844 11.71 -2.28 28.05
C ALA A 844 10.49 -1.78 27.29
N ASP A 845 9.33 -2.38 27.51
CA ASP A 845 8.06 -1.87 27.00
C ASP A 845 7.59 -0.64 27.78
N ASP A 846 7.72 -0.67 29.11
CA ASP A 846 7.30 0.41 30.02
C ASP A 846 8.49 1.14 30.70
N ASN A 847 9.00 2.24 30.15
CA ASN A 847 8.60 2.88 28.90
C ASN A 847 9.79 3.24 28.03
N ALA A 848 10.81 2.37 27.98
CA ALA A 848 11.95 2.57 27.09
C ALA A 848 11.50 2.57 25.62
N ALA A 849 10.50 1.76 25.24
CA ALA A 849 9.91 1.74 23.90
C ALA A 849 9.24 3.07 23.51
N GLY A 850 8.46 3.69 24.41
CA GLY A 850 7.85 5.01 24.15
C GLY A 850 8.89 6.10 23.97
N ILE A 851 9.98 6.08 24.75
CA ILE A 851 11.09 7.02 24.58
C ILE A 851 11.86 6.77 23.28
N ALA A 852 12.06 5.51 22.88
CA ALA A 852 12.69 5.18 21.60
C ALA A 852 11.89 5.75 20.42
N ALA A 853 10.57 5.51 20.39
CA ALA A 853 9.69 6.09 19.37
C ALA A 853 9.69 7.63 19.39
N LEU A 854 9.68 8.25 20.59
CA LEU A 854 9.77 9.71 20.74
C LEU A 854 11.04 10.30 20.11
N ILE A 855 12.19 9.64 20.31
CA ILE A 855 13.50 10.07 19.77
C ILE A 855 13.54 9.92 18.25
N GLU A 856 13.07 8.79 17.73
CA GLU A 856 13.12 8.50 16.30
C GLU A 856 12.18 9.42 15.50
N VAL A 857 10.94 9.61 15.96
CA VAL A 857 10.00 10.56 15.33
C VAL A 857 10.54 11.99 15.39
N ALA A 858 11.19 12.39 16.49
CA ALA A 858 11.84 13.69 16.57
C ALA A 858 12.96 13.85 15.53
N THR A 859 13.80 12.81 15.38
CA THR A 859 14.93 12.80 14.44
C THR A 859 14.45 12.92 13.00
N GLN A 860 13.36 12.23 12.65
CA GLN A 860 12.77 12.31 11.32
C GLN A 860 12.15 13.71 11.07
N LEU A 861 11.26 14.16 11.96
CA LEU A 861 10.51 15.41 11.75
C LEU A 861 11.40 16.66 11.66
N VAL A 862 12.54 16.71 12.38
CA VAL A 862 13.49 17.84 12.26
C VAL A 862 14.02 17.98 10.83
N ARG A 863 14.14 16.87 10.09
CA ARG A 863 14.70 16.85 8.73
C ARG A 863 13.64 17.08 7.67
N THR A 864 12.44 16.53 7.86
CA THR A 864 11.46 16.36 6.77
C THR A 864 10.24 17.26 6.90
N PHE A 865 10.05 17.93 8.03
CA PHE A 865 8.81 18.66 8.30
C PHE A 865 9.04 20.07 8.85
N THR A 866 8.38 21.04 8.21
CA THR A 866 8.32 22.42 8.69
C THR A 866 6.92 22.72 9.21
N PRO A 867 6.70 22.71 10.54
CA PRO A 867 5.35 22.84 11.11
C PRO A 867 4.86 24.30 11.15
N GLN A 868 3.54 24.52 11.10
CA GLN A 868 2.96 25.86 11.30
C GLN A 868 3.11 26.32 12.75
N ARG A 869 2.88 25.41 13.72
CA ARG A 869 3.00 25.66 15.16
C ARG A 869 4.18 24.90 15.78
N PRO A 870 4.71 25.29 16.94
CA PRO A 870 5.80 24.55 17.56
C PRO A 870 5.38 23.12 17.95
N ILE A 871 6.34 22.20 17.90
CA ILE A 871 6.19 20.83 18.42
C ILE A 871 7.14 20.69 19.60
N LEU A 872 6.61 20.26 20.75
CA LEU A 872 7.39 19.98 21.96
C LEU A 872 7.47 18.48 22.19
N PHE A 873 8.69 17.93 22.18
CA PHE A 873 8.97 16.56 22.58
C PHE A 873 9.36 16.55 24.05
N VAL A 874 8.61 15.81 24.87
CA VAL A 874 8.76 15.83 26.32
C VAL A 874 8.94 14.41 26.86
N ALA A 875 10.09 14.17 27.51
CA ALA A 875 10.29 12.99 28.34
C ALA A 875 9.97 13.33 29.81
N PHE A 876 8.91 12.74 30.35
CA PHE A 876 8.41 13.00 31.70
C PHE A 876 9.08 12.11 32.74
N SER A 877 9.31 12.66 33.94
CA SER A 877 9.80 11.91 35.10
C SER A 877 8.73 11.81 36.18
N GLY A 878 8.60 10.64 36.80
CA GLY A 878 7.75 10.39 37.96
C GLY A 878 6.30 10.06 37.62
N GLU A 879 6.06 9.45 36.46
CA GLU A 879 4.75 8.89 36.10
C GLU A 879 4.34 7.84 37.15
N GLU A 880 5.23 6.88 37.41
CA GLU A 880 5.03 5.71 38.28
C GLU A 880 4.74 6.10 39.74
N SER A 881 5.11 7.33 40.11
CA SER A 881 4.90 7.93 41.43
C SER A 881 3.75 8.95 41.46
N GLY A 882 2.87 8.93 40.45
CA GLY A 882 1.64 9.70 40.38
C GLY A 882 1.71 10.92 39.47
N LEU A 883 2.17 10.76 38.23
CA LEU A 883 2.16 11.78 37.16
C LEU A 883 2.90 13.07 37.54
N LEU A 884 3.95 12.96 38.35
CA LEU A 884 4.61 14.12 38.96
C LEU A 884 5.21 15.06 37.91
N GLY A 885 5.78 14.51 36.84
CA GLY A 885 6.42 15.26 35.77
C GLY A 885 5.46 15.96 34.84
N SER A 886 4.45 15.27 34.33
CA SER A 886 3.42 15.86 33.46
C SER A 886 2.56 16.88 34.20
N GLN A 887 2.21 16.62 35.47
CA GLN A 887 1.52 17.61 36.30
C GLN A 887 2.36 18.88 36.48
N TYR A 888 3.66 18.73 36.79
CA TYR A 888 4.54 19.88 36.94
C TYR A 888 4.67 20.68 35.64
N PHE A 889 4.78 19.99 34.49
CA PHE A 889 4.89 20.61 33.17
C PHE A 889 3.67 21.47 32.83
N VAL A 890 2.46 20.96 33.08
CA VAL A 890 1.21 21.67 32.83
C VAL A 890 1.02 22.86 33.78
N ASP A 891 1.40 22.71 35.05
CA ASP A 891 1.32 23.78 36.06
C ASP A 891 2.40 24.85 35.88
N ASN A 892 3.56 24.48 35.32
CA ASN A 892 4.72 25.36 35.12
C ASN A 892 5.27 25.26 33.68
N PRO A 893 4.52 25.66 32.65
CA PRO A 893 4.97 25.55 31.27
C PRO A 893 6.33 26.25 31.03
N PRO A 894 7.28 25.61 30.33
CA PRO A 894 8.59 26.20 30.07
C PRO A 894 8.52 27.36 29.07
N ALA A 895 9.60 28.14 28.97
CA ALA A 895 9.82 29.17 27.94
C ALA A 895 8.72 30.24 27.73
N GLY A 896 7.86 30.46 28.73
CA GLY A 896 6.81 31.49 28.65
C GLY A 896 5.57 31.06 27.85
N PHE A 897 5.44 29.78 27.52
CA PHE A 897 4.17 29.23 27.03
C PHE A 897 3.10 29.30 28.12
N GLY A 898 1.83 29.32 27.71
CA GLY A 898 0.68 29.15 28.60
C GLY A 898 0.03 27.79 28.38
N SER A 899 -0.23 27.01 29.44
CA SER A 899 -0.85 25.68 29.30
C SER A 899 -2.25 25.74 28.68
N LYS A 900 -2.96 26.85 28.85
CA LYS A 900 -4.26 27.10 28.20
C LYS A 900 -4.18 27.28 26.68
N ASP A 901 -2.99 27.57 26.17
CA ASP A 901 -2.75 27.80 24.75
C ASP A 901 -2.22 26.52 24.05
N PHE A 902 -1.87 25.48 24.81
CA PHE A 902 -1.45 24.19 24.25
C PHE A 902 -2.52 23.64 23.31
N TYR A 903 -2.12 23.27 22.10
CA TYR A 903 -3.04 22.85 21.05
C TYR A 903 -3.63 21.47 21.34
N GLY A 904 -2.77 20.55 21.78
CA GLY A 904 -3.14 19.19 22.17
C GLY A 904 -1.91 18.36 22.53
N MET A 905 -2.14 17.18 23.07
CA MET A 905 -1.07 16.27 23.50
C MET A 905 -1.29 14.83 23.03
N ILE A 906 -0.23 14.19 22.55
CA ILE A 906 -0.18 12.75 22.27
C ILE A 906 0.80 12.11 23.26
N ASN A 907 0.35 11.09 23.98
CA ASN A 907 1.17 10.33 24.92
C ASN A 907 1.53 8.94 24.41
N LEU A 908 2.75 8.49 24.65
CA LEU A 908 3.24 7.14 24.39
C LEU A 908 3.50 6.42 25.71
N ASP A 909 2.96 5.22 25.84
CA ASP A 909 3.10 4.36 27.02
C ASP A 909 2.93 2.91 26.59
N ALA A 910 3.91 2.06 26.90
CA ALA A 910 3.89 0.64 26.54
C ALA A 910 3.48 0.40 25.07
N VAL A 911 4.26 1.00 24.16
CA VAL A 911 4.06 0.94 22.69
C VAL A 911 5.03 -0.04 22.02
N GLY A 912 5.72 -0.86 22.81
CA GLY A 912 6.77 -1.78 22.39
C GLY A 912 6.29 -3.16 21.93
N ARG A 913 5.01 -3.48 22.10
CA ARG A 913 4.46 -4.82 21.84
C ARG A 913 3.13 -4.75 21.12
N LEU A 914 3.11 -4.19 19.91
CA LEU A 914 1.90 -4.18 19.09
C LEU A 914 1.47 -5.62 18.75
N ASP A 915 2.41 -6.48 18.35
CA ASP A 915 2.21 -7.92 18.13
C ASP A 915 1.03 -8.20 17.17
N GLY A 916 0.86 -7.34 16.15
CA GLY A 916 -0.24 -7.39 15.17
C GLY A 916 -1.63 -7.01 15.72
N ARG A 917 -1.71 -6.46 16.93
CA ARG A 917 -2.97 -5.99 17.55
C ARG A 917 -3.31 -4.58 17.08
N ASP A 918 -4.58 -4.20 17.24
CA ASP A 918 -5.01 -2.81 17.03
C ASP A 918 -4.32 -1.88 18.04
N LEU A 919 -3.82 -0.74 17.56
CA LEU A 919 -3.31 0.33 18.42
C LEU A 919 -4.46 0.91 19.24
N GLN A 920 -4.36 0.89 20.57
CA GLN A 920 -5.40 1.44 21.43
C GLN A 920 -5.17 2.94 21.60
N VAL A 921 -6.17 3.74 21.21
CA VAL A 921 -6.14 5.20 21.31
C VAL A 921 -7.17 5.65 22.35
N PHE A 922 -6.70 6.02 23.53
CA PHE A 922 -7.56 6.49 24.63
C PHE A 922 -7.85 7.99 24.53
N ALA A 923 -8.93 8.41 25.20
CA ALA A 923 -9.36 9.82 25.32
C ALA A 923 -9.66 10.53 23.99
N THR A 924 -10.05 9.77 22.95
CA THR A 924 -10.46 10.32 21.65
C THR A 924 -11.72 11.19 21.74
N ASP A 925 -12.47 11.12 22.84
CA ASP A 925 -13.60 12.00 23.14
C ASP A 925 -13.19 13.39 23.67
N SER A 926 -11.89 13.67 23.82
CA SER A 926 -11.39 14.97 24.28
C SER A 926 -11.45 16.08 23.21
N ALA A 927 -11.50 15.72 21.93
CA ALA A 927 -11.77 16.62 20.81
C ALA A 927 -12.46 15.87 19.66
N TYR A 928 -13.30 16.57 18.89
CA TYR A 928 -14.05 15.99 17.79
C TYR A 928 -13.16 15.34 16.72
N GLU A 929 -11.98 15.91 16.45
CA GLU A 929 -11.09 15.48 15.35
C GLU A 929 -10.39 14.13 15.60
N TRP A 930 -10.16 13.74 16.86
CA TRP A 930 -9.31 12.58 17.20
C TRP A 930 -9.71 11.25 16.56
N PRO A 931 -10.97 10.78 16.65
CA PRO A 931 -11.33 9.48 16.08
C PRO A 931 -11.19 9.48 14.55
N PHE A 932 -11.53 10.58 13.88
CA PHE A 932 -11.40 10.69 12.43
C PHE A 932 -9.93 10.73 11.99
N MET A 933 -9.08 11.44 12.73
CA MET A 933 -7.64 11.47 12.50
C MET A 933 -7.05 10.06 12.65
N ALA A 934 -7.35 9.37 13.75
CA ALA A 934 -6.84 8.03 14.01
C ALA A 934 -7.30 7.00 12.96
N GLN A 935 -8.58 7.05 12.55
CA GLN A 935 -9.10 6.20 11.48
C GLN A 935 -8.46 6.52 10.12
N GLY A 936 -8.28 7.81 9.81
CA GLY A 936 -7.62 8.25 8.58
C GLY A 936 -6.18 7.76 8.50
N ILE A 937 -5.41 7.91 9.58
CA ILE A 937 -4.04 7.39 9.67
C ILE A 937 -4.04 5.87 9.50
N GLY A 938 -4.87 5.15 10.26
CA GLY A 938 -4.90 3.68 10.17
C GLY A 938 -5.29 3.16 8.79
N PHE A 939 -6.16 3.88 8.06
CA PHE A 939 -6.48 3.56 6.67
C PHE A 939 -5.29 3.79 5.72
N THR A 940 -4.50 4.83 5.94
CA THR A 940 -3.33 5.13 5.10
C THR A 940 -2.20 4.17 5.38
N ILE A 941 -1.80 3.96 6.64
CA ILE A 941 -0.56 3.22 6.94
C ILE A 941 -0.78 1.73 7.26
N GLY A 942 -2.02 1.24 7.23
CA GLY A 942 -2.35 -0.16 7.53
C GLY A 942 -2.38 -0.52 9.03
N VAL A 943 -2.29 0.45 9.93
CA VAL A 943 -2.28 0.22 11.39
C VAL A 943 -3.66 0.54 11.98
N ASN A 944 -4.47 -0.48 12.20
CA ASN A 944 -5.81 -0.31 12.78
C ASN A 944 -5.76 0.31 14.18
N SER A 945 -6.70 1.21 14.45
CA SER A 945 -6.86 1.85 15.75
C SER A 945 -8.16 1.43 16.40
N SER A 946 -8.11 1.08 17.68
CA SER A 946 -9.28 0.83 18.51
C SER A 946 -9.49 1.96 19.52
N PHE A 947 -10.75 2.22 19.89
CA PHE A 947 -11.14 3.36 20.74
C PHE A 947 -11.84 2.89 22.01
N PRO A 948 -11.10 2.51 23.07
CA PRO A 948 -11.72 2.07 24.32
C PRO A 948 -12.57 3.17 24.97
N ALA A 949 -13.79 2.82 25.39
CA ALA A 949 -14.76 3.76 25.95
C ALA A 949 -14.40 4.28 27.35
N ASN A 950 -13.63 3.51 28.13
CA ASN A 950 -13.14 3.92 29.43
C ASN A 950 -11.70 4.42 29.30
N THR A 951 -11.48 5.68 29.68
CA THR A 951 -10.13 6.25 29.74
C THR A 951 -9.33 5.58 30.84
N ILE A 952 -8.12 5.10 30.51
CA ILE A 952 -7.15 4.66 31.52
C ILE A 952 -6.68 5.91 32.28
N ALA A 953 -7.10 6.04 33.54
CA ALA A 953 -6.74 7.17 34.39
C ALA A 953 -5.35 7.02 35.05
N SER A 954 -4.33 6.57 34.29
CA SER A 954 -3.02 6.22 34.85
C SER A 954 -1.84 6.48 33.93
N SER A 955 -1.85 7.55 33.14
CA SER A 955 -0.67 7.94 32.34
C SER A 955 -0.67 9.44 32.08
N ASP A 956 0.42 10.00 31.56
CA ASP A 956 0.71 11.45 31.57
C ASP A 956 -0.34 12.34 30.86
N HIS A 957 -1.03 11.82 29.85
CA HIS A 957 -2.14 12.52 29.18
C HIS A 957 -3.23 13.02 30.14
N VAL A 958 -3.42 12.33 31.29
CA VAL A 958 -4.43 12.69 32.30
C VAL A 958 -4.17 14.09 32.88
N SER A 959 -2.92 14.49 33.09
CA SER A 959 -2.59 15.84 33.58
C SER A 959 -3.01 16.95 32.61
N PHE A 960 -2.98 16.67 31.30
CA PHE A 960 -3.44 17.60 30.26
C PHE A 960 -4.97 17.68 30.23
N LEU A 961 -5.65 16.53 30.25
CA LEU A 961 -7.13 16.49 30.31
C LEU A 961 -7.66 17.24 31.54
N ASN A 962 -7.03 17.08 32.70
CA ASN A 962 -7.39 17.79 33.94
C ASN A 962 -7.22 19.31 33.83
N ALA A 963 -6.32 19.79 32.98
CA ALA A 963 -6.14 21.21 32.71
C ALA A 963 -7.05 21.74 31.57
N GLY A 964 -7.91 20.89 31.01
CA GLY A 964 -8.82 21.25 29.92
C GLY A 964 -8.15 21.24 28.54
N ILE A 965 -7.01 20.57 28.40
CA ILE A 965 -6.25 20.45 27.16
C ILE A 965 -6.60 19.11 26.52
N PRO A 966 -7.02 19.07 25.24
CA PRO A 966 -7.32 17.80 24.58
C PRO A 966 -6.05 16.95 24.48
N ALA A 967 -6.15 15.68 24.85
CA ALA A 967 -5.03 14.76 24.85
C ALA A 967 -5.48 13.33 24.54
N ILE A 968 -4.62 12.58 23.86
CA ILE A 968 -4.80 11.15 23.59
C ILE A 968 -3.60 10.37 24.09
N HIS A 969 -3.79 9.07 24.33
CA HIS A 969 -2.74 8.15 24.74
C HIS A 969 -2.74 6.95 23.79
N LEU A 970 -1.55 6.60 23.30
CA LEU A 970 -1.29 5.43 22.45
C LEU A 970 -0.74 4.30 23.32
N PHE A 971 -1.34 3.13 23.20
CA PHE A 971 -1.03 1.94 23.99
C PHE A 971 -1.08 0.68 23.12
N SER A 972 -0.07 -0.18 23.21
CA SER A 972 -0.05 -1.43 22.42
C SER A 972 -0.77 -2.61 23.11
N GLY A 973 -1.27 -2.40 24.32
CA GLY A 973 -1.94 -3.43 25.11
C GLY A 973 -1.04 -4.01 26.19
N VAL A 974 -1.64 -4.66 27.18
CA VAL A 974 -0.91 -5.36 28.25
C VAL A 974 -0.51 -6.78 27.85
N HIS A 975 0.48 -7.32 28.54
CA HIS A 975 1.02 -8.66 28.35
C HIS A 975 1.55 -9.23 29.69
N GLU A 976 1.91 -10.52 29.72
CA GLU A 976 2.35 -11.23 30.94
C GLU A 976 3.57 -10.60 31.64
N ASP A 977 4.46 -9.99 30.86
CA ASP A 977 5.69 -9.35 31.37
C ASP A 977 5.48 -7.91 31.91
N TYR A 978 4.28 -7.34 31.81
CA TYR A 978 4.05 -5.94 32.15
C TYR A 978 4.36 -5.67 33.64
N HIS A 979 5.20 -4.65 33.91
CA HIS A 979 5.73 -4.33 35.26
C HIS A 979 6.51 -5.48 35.93
N GLN A 980 7.11 -6.40 35.16
CA GLN A 980 7.88 -7.53 35.70
C GLN A 980 9.39 -7.42 35.42
N LEU A 981 10.19 -8.20 36.17
CA LEU A 981 11.62 -8.38 35.93
C LEU A 981 11.97 -9.04 34.58
N SER A 982 10.94 -9.51 33.85
CA SER A 982 11.02 -10.16 32.54
C SER A 982 10.60 -9.26 31.38
N ASP A 983 10.26 -7.98 31.64
CA ASP A 983 10.08 -6.96 30.61
C ASP A 983 11.45 -6.54 30.06
N SER A 984 11.94 -7.25 29.05
CA SER A 984 13.27 -7.11 28.47
C SER A 984 13.25 -6.81 26.97
N ALA A 985 14.27 -6.10 26.50
CA ALA A 985 14.32 -5.57 25.13
C ALA A 985 14.28 -6.64 24.01
N ASP A 986 14.65 -7.89 24.30
CA ASP A 986 14.56 -9.01 23.36
C ASP A 986 13.13 -9.46 23.05
N LYS A 987 12.14 -8.98 23.81
CA LYS A 987 10.71 -9.29 23.63
C LYS A 987 9.92 -8.20 22.92
N LEU A 988 10.57 -7.11 22.52
CA LEU A 988 9.92 -6.01 21.82
C LEU A 988 9.57 -6.41 20.39
N ASP A 989 8.37 -6.04 19.96
CA ASP A 989 7.94 -6.08 18.56
C ASP A 989 8.42 -4.80 17.86
N LEU A 990 9.62 -4.88 17.29
CA LEU A 990 10.27 -3.70 16.70
C LEU A 990 9.60 -3.26 15.40
N ALA A 991 8.95 -4.17 14.67
CA ALA A 991 8.17 -3.82 13.49
C ALA A 991 6.93 -3.03 13.93
N GLY A 992 6.19 -3.54 14.93
CA GLY A 992 5.07 -2.83 15.53
C GLY A 992 5.46 -1.49 16.16
N MET A 993 6.64 -1.37 16.77
CA MET A 993 7.16 -0.08 17.25
C MET A 993 7.37 0.93 16.12
N ALA A 994 7.89 0.47 14.99
CA ALA A 994 8.11 1.31 13.82
C ALA A 994 6.79 1.77 13.18
N ASP A 995 5.77 0.89 13.22
CA ASP A 995 4.40 1.21 12.81
C ASP A 995 3.75 2.26 13.73
N VAL A 996 3.93 2.15 15.05
CA VAL A 996 3.46 3.16 16.01
C VAL A 996 4.21 4.49 15.83
N ALA A 997 5.52 4.46 15.54
CA ALA A 997 6.29 5.66 15.25
C ALA A 997 5.78 6.37 13.97
N LEU A 998 5.44 5.61 12.92
CA LEU A 998 4.83 6.13 11.71
C LEU A 998 3.42 6.71 11.98
N TRP A 999 2.61 6.02 12.78
CA TRP A 999 1.31 6.53 13.21
C TRP A 999 1.45 7.87 13.94
N LEU A 1000 2.41 7.94 14.88
CA LEU A 1000 2.70 9.14 15.65
C LEU A 1000 3.15 10.29 14.76
N GLU A 1001 4.02 10.03 13.79
CA GLU A 1001 4.48 11.03 12.82
C GLU A 1001 3.31 11.66 12.06
N GLU A 1002 2.43 10.85 11.46
CA GLU A 1002 1.29 11.34 10.69
C GLU A 1002 0.31 12.14 11.56
N ALA A 1003 0.07 11.70 12.80
CA ALA A 1003 -0.74 12.45 13.76
C ALA A 1003 -0.12 13.81 14.09
N VAL A 1004 1.19 13.86 14.34
CA VAL A 1004 1.91 15.10 14.66
C VAL A 1004 1.94 16.05 13.47
N VAL A 1005 2.21 15.55 12.27
CA VAL A 1005 2.19 16.36 11.03
C VAL A 1005 0.82 16.99 10.84
N TYR A 1006 -0.26 16.20 10.95
CA TYR A 1006 -1.62 16.70 10.85
C TYR A 1006 -1.91 17.82 11.86
N LEU A 1007 -1.61 17.59 13.15
CA LEU A 1007 -1.90 18.56 14.21
C LEU A 1007 -1.05 19.83 14.10
N ALA A 1008 0.22 19.68 13.75
CA ALA A 1008 1.16 20.79 13.71
C ALA A 1008 1.01 21.66 12.46
N ASP A 1009 0.43 21.11 11.38
CA ASP A 1009 0.09 21.87 10.17
C ASP A 1009 -1.34 22.46 10.22
N ASN A 1010 -2.26 21.86 10.99
CA ASN A 1010 -3.62 22.35 11.11
C ASN A 1010 -3.65 23.76 11.73
N ILE A 1011 -4.19 24.73 10.98
CA ILE A 1011 -4.31 26.13 11.40
C ILE A 1011 -5.58 26.39 12.21
N GLU A 1012 -6.59 25.53 12.09
CA GLU A 1012 -7.85 25.66 12.81
C GLU A 1012 -7.74 25.09 14.24
N PRO A 1013 -8.48 25.63 15.22
CA PRO A 1013 -8.50 25.08 16.58
C PRO A 1013 -9.21 23.72 16.61
N LEU A 1014 -8.72 22.81 17.46
CA LEU A 1014 -9.44 21.57 17.77
C LEU A 1014 -10.80 21.91 18.42
N ARG A 1015 -11.84 21.16 18.05
CA ARG A 1015 -13.16 21.28 18.67
C ARG A 1015 -13.16 20.48 19.97
N VAL A 1016 -12.67 21.12 21.02
CA VAL A 1016 -12.58 20.56 22.37
C VAL A 1016 -13.97 20.24 22.91
N THR A 1017 -14.21 18.96 23.18
CA THR A 1017 -15.49 18.41 23.67
C THR A 1017 -15.52 18.21 25.20
N LEU A 1018 -14.45 18.63 25.88
CA LEU A 1018 -14.32 18.58 27.35
C LEU A 1018 -15.38 19.43 28.09
N ALA A 1019 -16.04 20.37 27.41
CA ALA A 1019 -17.10 21.22 27.96
C ALA A 1019 -18.46 20.47 28.07
N GLY A 1020 -18.51 19.47 28.95
CA GLY A 1020 -19.71 18.65 29.19
C GLY A 1020 -19.39 17.34 29.91
N ALA A 1021 -18.16 16.85 29.77
CA ALA A 1021 -17.62 15.81 30.62
C ALA A 1021 -17.23 16.43 31.96
N GLN A 1022 -17.95 16.11 33.03
CA GLN A 1022 -17.25 15.96 34.30
C GLN A 1022 -16.26 14.82 34.06
N VAL A 1023 -15.05 15.12 33.60
CA VAL A 1023 -13.93 14.18 33.66
C VAL A 1023 -13.87 13.78 35.13
N ARG A 1024 -14.48 12.64 35.48
CA ARG A 1024 -14.43 12.06 36.81
C ARG A 1024 -13.04 11.45 36.99
N VAL A 1025 -12.00 12.25 36.81
CA VAL A 1025 -10.73 11.99 37.47
C VAL A 1025 -10.98 12.40 38.92
N GLN A 1026 -11.58 11.50 39.70
CA GLN A 1026 -11.67 11.65 41.14
C GLN A 1026 -10.26 11.50 41.70
N SER A 1027 -9.51 12.60 41.65
CA SER A 1027 -8.29 12.73 42.42
C SER A 1027 -8.67 12.64 43.91
N ARG A 1028 -8.16 11.61 44.57
CA ARG A 1028 -8.06 11.43 46.03
C ARG A 1028 -9.39 11.23 46.77
N VAL A 1029 -9.65 9.99 47.20
CA VAL A 1029 -10.27 9.79 48.52
C VAL A 1029 -9.26 10.25 49.56
N SER A 1030 -9.57 11.33 50.26
CA SER A 1030 -8.84 11.79 51.43
C SER A 1030 -8.75 10.66 52.47
N GLY A 1031 -7.60 9.95 52.53
CA GLY A 1031 -7.35 8.89 53.52
C GLY A 1031 -6.47 7.71 53.07
N ALA A 1032 -6.37 7.39 51.78
CA ALA A 1032 -5.53 6.28 51.30
C ALA A 1032 -4.16 6.81 50.84
N SER A 1033 -3.10 6.44 51.55
CA SER A 1033 -1.72 6.94 51.35
C SER A 1033 -0.72 5.83 51.02
N GLY A 1034 -1.19 4.69 50.49
CA GLY A 1034 -0.33 3.55 50.17
C GLY A 1034 -0.22 3.27 48.67
N GLU A 1035 0.98 2.95 48.21
CA GLU A 1035 1.20 2.18 46.99
C GLU A 1035 0.41 0.87 47.03
N ARG A 1036 -0.02 0.37 45.87
CA ARG A 1036 -0.70 -0.95 45.76
C ARG A 1036 0.29 -2.03 46.20
N SER A 1037 0.14 -2.52 47.43
CA SER A 1037 1.02 -3.55 47.99
C SER A 1037 0.58 -4.98 47.67
N ALA A 1038 -0.70 -5.19 47.33
CA ALA A 1038 -1.30 -6.49 47.03
C ALA A 1038 -1.59 -6.67 45.53
N SER A 1039 -1.29 -7.86 45.01
CA SER A 1039 -1.56 -8.26 43.63
C SER A 1039 -2.41 -9.53 43.58
N LEU A 1040 -3.41 -9.51 42.69
CA LEU A 1040 -4.13 -10.72 42.31
C LEU A 1040 -3.37 -11.47 41.20
N GLY A 1041 -2.43 -10.85 40.49
CA GLY A 1041 -1.76 -11.49 39.35
C GLY A 1041 -2.69 -11.72 38.16
N THR A 1042 -3.64 -10.81 37.92
CA THR A 1042 -4.46 -10.78 36.69
C THR A 1042 -3.99 -9.66 35.79
N VAL A 1043 -3.98 -9.92 34.49
CA VAL A 1043 -3.82 -8.93 33.43
C VAL A 1043 -5.22 -8.58 32.92
N PRO A 1044 -5.72 -7.35 33.12
CA PRO A 1044 -7.02 -6.95 32.63
C PRO A 1044 -7.02 -6.76 31.11
N ASP A 1045 -8.16 -7.03 30.48
CA ASP A 1045 -8.42 -6.67 29.10
C ASP A 1045 -9.03 -5.27 29.04
N PHE A 1046 -8.23 -4.30 28.59
CA PHE A 1046 -8.60 -2.90 28.50
C PHE A 1046 -9.50 -2.57 27.29
N ALA A 1047 -9.57 -3.46 26.30
CA ALA A 1047 -10.44 -3.30 25.14
C ALA A 1047 -11.89 -3.77 25.42
N PHE A 1048 -12.11 -4.45 26.55
CA PHE A 1048 -13.43 -4.94 26.93
C PHE A 1048 -14.37 -3.81 27.36
N SER A 1049 -15.52 -3.69 26.68
CA SER A 1049 -16.54 -2.66 26.93
C SER A 1049 -17.78 -3.15 27.70
N GLY A 1050 -17.79 -4.42 28.12
CA GLY A 1050 -18.90 -5.00 28.89
C GLY A 1050 -18.83 -4.70 30.40
N SER A 1051 -19.85 -5.13 31.15
CA SER A 1051 -19.88 -4.98 32.61
C SER A 1051 -18.90 -5.95 33.28
N GLY A 1052 -18.08 -5.45 34.20
CA GLY A 1052 -17.07 -6.25 34.91
C GLY A 1052 -15.65 -5.98 34.41
N VAL A 1053 -14.69 -6.81 34.82
CA VAL A 1053 -13.30 -6.75 34.33
C VAL A 1053 -12.95 -8.08 33.66
N ARG A 1054 -12.87 -8.07 32.33
CA ARG A 1054 -12.37 -9.24 31.58
C ARG A 1054 -10.87 -9.38 31.82
N ILE A 1055 -10.43 -10.61 32.02
CA ILE A 1055 -9.04 -10.98 32.21
C ILE A 1055 -8.50 -11.39 30.84
N SER A 1056 -7.49 -10.68 30.35
CA SER A 1056 -6.76 -11.08 29.15
C SER A 1056 -5.77 -12.20 29.45
N ASP A 1057 -5.15 -12.18 30.64
CA ASP A 1057 -4.21 -13.20 31.06
C ASP A 1057 -4.03 -13.28 32.60
N VAL A 1058 -3.35 -14.31 33.09
CA VAL A 1058 -2.99 -14.47 34.50
C VAL A 1058 -1.48 -14.66 34.66
N THR A 1059 -0.89 -13.97 35.64
CA THR A 1059 0.55 -14.07 35.91
C THR A 1059 0.90 -15.49 36.40
N PRO A 1060 1.88 -16.18 35.78
CA PRO A 1060 2.33 -17.49 36.24
C PRO A 1060 2.79 -17.49 37.69
N GLY A 1061 2.29 -18.43 38.49
CA GLY A 1061 2.52 -18.50 39.94
C GLY A 1061 1.78 -17.45 40.77
N GLY A 1062 1.00 -16.56 40.13
CA GLY A 1062 0.23 -15.49 40.77
C GLY A 1062 -1.01 -15.98 41.53
N ALA A 1063 -1.62 -15.11 42.34
CA ALA A 1063 -2.81 -15.44 43.11
C ALA A 1063 -4.01 -15.87 42.25
N ALA A 1064 -4.14 -15.30 41.04
CA ALA A 1064 -5.21 -15.60 40.09
C ALA A 1064 -5.08 -16.99 39.50
N GLU A 1065 -3.88 -17.36 39.04
CA GLU A 1065 -3.60 -18.71 38.52
C GLU A 1065 -3.81 -19.75 39.63
N GLN A 1066 -3.31 -19.49 40.84
CA GLN A 1066 -3.51 -20.38 42.00
C GLN A 1066 -5.01 -20.54 42.36
N ALA A 1067 -5.82 -19.52 42.14
CA ALA A 1067 -7.26 -19.54 42.34
C ALA A 1067 -8.04 -20.11 41.12
N GLY A 1068 -7.34 -20.48 40.05
CA GLY A 1068 -7.92 -21.12 38.86
C GLY A 1068 -8.58 -20.17 37.86
N LEU A 1069 -8.27 -18.87 37.92
CA LEU A 1069 -8.70 -17.89 36.91
C LEU A 1069 -7.92 -18.10 35.61
N GLN A 1070 -8.54 -17.77 34.48
CA GLN A 1070 -8.02 -17.98 33.14
C GLN A 1070 -8.30 -16.76 32.24
N ALA A 1071 -7.56 -16.65 31.15
CA ALA A 1071 -7.87 -15.73 30.06
C ALA A 1071 -9.32 -15.90 29.59
N GLY A 1072 -10.04 -14.79 29.39
CA GLY A 1072 -11.44 -14.73 29.02
C GLY A 1072 -12.44 -14.69 30.19
N ASP A 1073 -12.00 -14.91 31.44
CA ASP A 1073 -12.86 -14.75 32.61
C ASP A 1073 -13.25 -13.28 32.83
N ILE A 1074 -14.50 -13.01 33.18
CA ILE A 1074 -14.98 -11.67 33.52
C ILE A 1074 -15.23 -11.61 35.03
N LEU A 1075 -14.47 -10.81 35.75
CA LEU A 1075 -14.68 -10.53 37.16
C LEU A 1075 -15.92 -9.64 37.34
N LEU A 1076 -16.90 -10.14 38.08
CA LEU A 1076 -18.18 -9.47 38.34
C LEU A 1076 -18.31 -8.97 39.78
N ASN A 1077 -17.55 -9.56 40.71
CA ASN A 1077 -17.62 -9.21 42.13
C ASN A 1077 -16.28 -9.45 42.85
N TYR A 1078 -16.00 -8.66 43.89
CA TYR A 1078 -14.87 -8.79 44.79
C TYR A 1078 -15.34 -8.58 46.24
N ASN A 1079 -15.27 -9.61 47.07
CA ASN A 1079 -15.71 -9.62 48.47
C ASN A 1079 -17.15 -9.09 48.70
N GLY A 1080 -18.07 -9.42 47.80
CA GLY A 1080 -19.48 -8.98 47.84
C GLY A 1080 -19.71 -7.62 47.16
N GLN A 1081 -18.66 -6.88 46.79
CA GLN A 1081 -18.77 -5.62 46.06
C GLN A 1081 -18.81 -5.87 44.56
N ALA A 1082 -19.85 -5.34 43.89
CA ALA A 1082 -19.98 -5.47 42.44
C ALA A 1082 -18.79 -4.79 41.74
N MET A 1083 -18.17 -5.53 40.83
CA MET A 1083 -17.10 -5.04 39.97
C MET A 1083 -17.76 -4.55 38.68
N THR A 1084 -17.82 -3.24 38.51
CA THR A 1084 -18.47 -2.62 37.34
C THR A 1084 -17.47 -2.31 36.24
N ASP A 1085 -16.23 -2.00 36.62
CA ASP A 1085 -15.17 -1.52 35.74
C ASP A 1085 -13.80 -1.73 36.39
N LEU A 1086 -12.75 -1.44 35.62
CA LEU A 1086 -11.34 -1.59 36.00
C LEU A 1086 -10.92 -0.63 37.13
N GLN A 1087 -11.59 0.51 37.27
CA GLN A 1087 -11.31 1.48 38.33
C GLN A 1087 -11.73 0.95 39.70
N VAL A 1088 -12.91 0.34 39.79
CA VAL A 1088 -13.39 -0.32 41.02
C VAL A 1088 -12.43 -1.43 41.41
N TYR A 1089 -12.00 -2.24 40.44
CA TYR A 1089 -11.03 -3.31 40.67
C TYR A 1089 -9.68 -2.81 41.21
N SER A 1090 -9.11 -1.78 40.58
CA SER A 1090 -7.84 -1.17 41.00
C SER A 1090 -7.90 -0.58 42.41
N ASN A 1091 -9.01 0.08 42.76
CA ASN A 1091 -9.21 0.63 44.11
C ASN A 1091 -9.33 -0.45 45.17
N LEU A 1092 -10.09 -1.51 44.90
CA LEU A 1092 -10.25 -2.63 45.83
C LEU A 1092 -8.93 -3.35 46.12
N LEU A 1093 -8.05 -3.45 45.12
CA LEU A 1093 -6.71 -3.99 45.29
C LEU A 1093 -5.79 -3.06 46.10
N ARG A 1094 -5.91 -1.74 45.96
CA ARG A 1094 -5.17 -0.76 46.80
C ARG A 1094 -5.60 -0.80 48.26
N GLU A 1095 -6.86 -1.15 48.51
CA GLU A 1095 -7.41 -1.31 49.86
C GLU A 1095 -7.05 -2.67 50.49
N SER A 1096 -6.49 -3.59 49.71
CA SER A 1096 -6.12 -4.94 50.16
C SER A 1096 -4.62 -5.05 50.50
N ALA A 1097 -4.26 -6.03 51.33
CA ALA A 1097 -2.89 -6.33 51.74
C ALA A 1097 -2.45 -7.73 51.27
N PRO A 1098 -1.13 -7.97 51.05
CA PRO A 1098 -0.60 -9.30 50.78
C PRO A 1098 -0.99 -10.31 51.86
N GLY A 1099 -1.51 -11.46 51.46
CA GLY A 1099 -2.03 -12.50 52.34
C GLY A 1099 -3.54 -12.41 52.61
N ASP A 1100 -4.23 -11.35 52.15
CA ASP A 1100 -5.69 -11.27 52.23
C ASP A 1100 -6.32 -12.34 51.34
N THR A 1101 -7.35 -13.03 51.85
CA THR A 1101 -8.17 -13.95 51.07
C THR A 1101 -9.39 -13.21 50.56
N VAL A 1102 -9.57 -13.19 49.24
CA VAL A 1102 -10.66 -12.48 48.56
C VAL A 1102 -11.53 -13.45 47.78
N ARG A 1103 -12.85 -13.29 47.92
CA ARG A 1103 -13.83 -14.05 47.15
C ARG A 1103 -14.21 -13.27 45.90
N LEU A 1104 -14.13 -13.92 44.75
CA LEU A 1104 -14.43 -13.36 43.44
C LEU A 1104 -15.59 -14.12 42.83
N ASP A 1105 -16.57 -13.39 42.27
CA ASP A 1105 -17.56 -14.00 41.37
C ASP A 1105 -17.15 -13.66 39.94
N ILE A 1106 -17.04 -14.68 39.09
CA ILE A 1106 -16.59 -14.56 37.69
C ILE A 1106 -17.61 -15.14 36.73
N GLN A 1107 -17.58 -14.66 35.49
CA GLN A 1107 -18.25 -15.27 34.36
C GLN A 1107 -17.20 -15.87 33.42
N ARG A 1108 -17.30 -17.19 33.18
CA ARG A 1108 -16.51 -17.93 32.20
C ARG A 1108 -17.44 -18.38 31.08
N ASN A 1109 -17.27 -17.84 29.88
CA ASN A 1109 -18.22 -18.01 28.77
C ASN A 1109 -19.65 -17.61 29.19
N THR A 1110 -20.56 -18.58 29.34
CA THR A 1110 -21.95 -18.36 29.80
C THR A 1110 -22.19 -18.80 31.25
N GLN A 1111 -21.17 -19.29 31.97
CA GLN A 1111 -21.30 -19.83 33.33
C GLN A 1111 -20.80 -18.83 34.39
N LEU A 1112 -21.54 -18.72 35.50
CA LEU A 1112 -21.14 -17.95 36.68
C LEU A 1112 -20.46 -18.86 37.72
N LEU A 1113 -19.29 -18.47 38.19
CA LEU A 1113 -18.46 -19.22 39.14
C LEU A 1113 -18.06 -18.32 40.31
N SER A 1114 -17.83 -18.89 41.50
CA SER A 1114 -17.21 -18.19 42.63
C SER A 1114 -15.87 -18.85 42.96
N VAL A 1115 -14.80 -18.06 43.09
CA VAL A 1115 -13.45 -18.52 43.42
C VAL A 1115 -12.88 -17.72 44.60
N GLU A 1116 -11.98 -18.33 45.37
CA GLU A 1116 -11.25 -17.65 46.46
C GLU A 1116 -9.77 -17.55 46.08
N ALA A 1117 -9.20 -16.35 46.20
CA ALA A 1117 -7.80 -16.08 45.89
C ALA A 1117 -7.09 -15.47 47.11
N VAL A 1118 -5.87 -15.92 47.38
CA VAL A 1118 -5.01 -15.33 48.42
C VAL A 1118 -4.05 -14.37 47.74
N LEU A 1119 -4.21 -13.07 47.98
CA LEU A 1119 -3.41 -12.02 47.32
C LEU A 1119 -1.92 -12.16 47.66
N LEU A 1120 -1.06 -11.92 46.68
CA LEU A 1120 0.40 -11.92 46.86
C LEU A 1120 0.92 -10.49 47.00
N ALA A 1121 2.18 -10.33 47.44
CA ALA A 1121 2.87 -9.05 47.36
C ALA A 1121 3.03 -8.65 45.89
N ARG A 1122 2.77 -7.37 45.59
CA ARG A 1122 3.03 -6.80 44.26
C ARG A 1122 4.52 -6.75 43.98
#